data_AF-A0A9E1V3P4-F1
#
_entry.id   AF-A0A9E1V3P4-F1
#
_cell.length_a   1.000
_cell.length_b   1.000
_cell.length_c   1.000
_cell.angle_alpha   90.00
_cell.angle_beta   90.00
_cell.angle_gamma   90.00
#
_symmetry.space_group_name_H-M   'P 1'
#
loop_
_entity.id
_entity.type
_entity.pdbx_description
1 polymer ?
#
loop_
_entity_poly.entity_id
_entity_poly.type
_entity_poly.pdbx_seq_one_letter_code
_entity_poly.pdbx_strand_id
1 'polypeptide(L)'
;MKRLLCLGCCLLAAVVSADDASIWEFYQRNPQFQGWFPFGIYAGGATNLLSPGTTKQERSEWMVDLQALQGCNVIWGQSPTRHNIATDGAGNPIDWNAFGKWFYGTSLPEREMRIWPSLVHWLRYSLPVWGDLQRMAPLPTDAELLAKAEALAPVLDFARRMRAEYPDTVVGYIIDDEPHMLAASVAAQRLLRDRAGVPAMTCKPSWGGFQSFVGHMQPMTGDFYVTQDGGDNSWEIAERMTWIRKNLPQRVFHFLPLASAYRGAHEQTLPGLRDSRPSTEDLRMQFWMSLAGGCKGYYYYHLVYNTWWARGEDNLLNLVLEPNGGLWPELKRLAAVATTVGPCLVPCRSLDPVDIGIDCGSVRFIEYQGPAIGVGLLQDIPRPKRHFVVPWNNDLRAKQTGILTLPPELLAGRLVYDLHDLREVALRDSGFTVSLEPGGGRVFLLGTAEDFADCAETICQARVRQPRVTARIRRRLLARQPGARTTSVDAFIAEAQVAEKAKDWDTARARYGAAVNAVDEQEKSVRHLLETRRQLDQLAAVLSITDDLLRTHAKVLDINSGARSLQAHHYQNPRVGPSIREFVVLVGQYLDSRIAERKGELDGQLLRDRATVLTQQAEANRKRIRAAINAALSEKRLPLRIACFTPDRYVVEYNMNVAWLHKNATTGWFVPDPDGIWRDRQGKAWKGGEWDVVWVQQLLFADPTGTRLLPALSAQQNALTDFVRNGGGLLLTGVAGLLAQELGAETVLPDRVRENSPYAQSLTVGLASAPGMAKHPILASLHGKFVYTNASFPDRDYFAEVAWEERQPTGRVIATEYDQLFGPIGTYAAIVEYALGKGKILVAGGRACDLTPGHPYGLKDMRPGNLRANLRAVIRDALVYAASAERFTPDPAAVVAAGTPRERPQCLPLADWEFRLDPEKVGEKQKWMAPKPAGDWKTISIGANWESQGYDYNGVAWYRRTVSLRNRPGKHTILHFGAVDEQATVYIDGKRVGHNQGGPEGWEAWDQPFAMDITGFLTDADATHLLAVRVFDISSAGGIWKPVWLEYESR
;
A
#
# COMPACT_ATOMS: atom_id res chain seq x y z
N MET A 1 3.41 3.43 33.17
CA MET A 1 2.24 2.53 33.43
C MET A 1 1.70 1.80 32.19
N LYS A 2 1.16 2.43 31.13
CA LYS A 2 0.53 1.69 30.00
C LYS A 2 1.43 0.61 29.33
N ARG A 3 2.73 0.86 29.15
CA ARG A 3 3.70 -0.16 28.65
C ARG A 3 3.98 -1.30 29.66
N LEU A 4 3.86 -1.05 30.96
CA LEU A 4 4.07 -2.05 32.03
C LEU A 4 2.87 -2.99 32.20
N LEU A 5 1.63 -2.52 32.02
CA LEU A 5 0.46 -3.41 31.96
C LEU A 5 0.53 -4.36 30.74
N CYS A 6 0.98 -3.88 29.58
CA CYS A 6 1.26 -4.74 28.43
C CYS A 6 2.23 -5.87 28.79
N LEU A 7 3.36 -5.55 29.44
CA LEU A 7 4.37 -6.55 29.83
C LEU A 7 3.82 -7.60 30.81
N GLY A 8 3.00 -7.19 31.78
CA GLY A 8 2.36 -8.09 32.75
C GLY A 8 1.38 -9.07 32.12
N CYS A 9 0.63 -8.63 31.10
CA CYS A 9 -0.25 -9.53 30.32
C CYS A 9 0.55 -10.51 29.44
N CYS A 10 1.71 -10.10 28.91
CA CYS A 10 2.55 -10.96 28.06
C CYS A 10 3.14 -12.15 28.83
N LEU A 11 3.58 -11.95 30.07
CA LEU A 11 4.17 -13.01 30.90
C LEU A 11 3.17 -14.12 31.28
N LEU A 12 1.88 -13.79 31.45
CA LEU A 12 0.83 -14.78 31.71
C LEU A 12 0.33 -15.47 30.42
N ALA A 13 0.37 -14.79 29.28
CA ALA A 13 0.00 -15.37 27.98
C ALA A 13 0.94 -16.51 27.53
N ALA A 14 2.19 -16.53 28.00
CA ALA A 14 3.17 -17.58 27.70
C ALA A 14 2.76 -18.97 28.23
N VAL A 15 1.94 -19.04 29.29
CA VAL A 15 1.50 -20.31 29.91
C VAL A 15 0.33 -20.97 29.14
N VAL A 16 -0.33 -20.22 28.26
CA VAL A 16 -1.69 -20.53 27.76
C VAL A 16 -1.72 -21.20 26.38
N SER A 17 -0.66 -21.05 25.58
CA SER A 17 -0.54 -21.52 24.19
C SER A 17 0.71 -22.38 23.94
N ALA A 18 1.20 -23.10 24.95
CA ALA A 18 2.50 -23.79 24.97
C ALA A 18 2.64 -25.03 24.05
N ASP A 19 1.89 -25.08 22.94
CA ASP A 19 2.11 -26.03 21.85
C ASP A 19 3.07 -25.40 20.83
N ASP A 20 4.36 -25.35 21.17
CA ASP A 20 5.47 -25.18 20.22
C ASP A 20 5.70 -26.46 19.40
N ALA A 21 4.60 -27.10 18.98
CA ALA A 21 4.61 -28.25 18.11
C ALA A 21 5.21 -27.85 16.76
N SER A 22 6.23 -28.58 16.31
CA SER A 22 6.79 -28.39 14.97
C SER A 22 5.70 -28.55 13.90
N ILE A 23 5.93 -27.98 12.71
CA ILE A 23 5.00 -28.11 11.56
C ILE A 23 4.54 -29.57 11.41
N TRP A 24 5.48 -30.53 11.45
CA TRP A 24 5.15 -31.94 11.32
C TRP A 24 4.28 -32.48 12.46
N GLU A 25 4.56 -32.12 13.71
CA GLU A 25 3.72 -32.51 14.84
C GLU A 25 2.29 -31.96 14.75
N PHE A 26 2.12 -30.72 14.28
CA PHE A 26 0.79 -30.18 14.04
C PHE A 26 0.00 -31.04 13.04
N TYR A 27 0.62 -31.41 11.92
CA TYR A 27 -0.01 -32.28 10.91
C TYR A 27 -0.18 -33.74 11.41
N GLN A 28 0.68 -34.23 12.29
CA GLN A 28 0.54 -35.56 12.93
C GLN A 28 -0.63 -35.61 13.91
N ARG A 29 -0.81 -34.57 14.74
CA ARG A 29 -1.96 -34.44 15.65
C ARG A 29 -3.27 -34.15 14.91
N ASN A 30 -3.18 -33.70 13.66
CA ASN A 30 -4.32 -33.34 12.81
C ASN A 30 -4.21 -34.02 11.42
N PRO A 31 -4.33 -35.36 11.34
CA PRO A 31 -4.12 -36.10 10.10
C PRO A 31 -5.06 -35.68 8.96
N GLN A 32 -6.22 -35.07 9.26
CA GLN A 32 -7.12 -34.47 8.26
C GLN A 32 -6.48 -33.33 7.43
N PHE A 33 -5.40 -32.72 7.92
CA PHE A 33 -4.64 -31.72 7.17
C PHE A 33 -3.46 -32.34 6.40
N GLN A 34 -3.11 -33.61 6.61
CA GLN A 34 -2.13 -34.27 5.76
C GLN A 34 -2.67 -34.33 4.32
N GLY A 35 -1.82 -33.98 3.35
CA GLY A 35 -2.22 -33.72 1.96
C GLY A 35 -3.03 -32.42 1.73
N TRP A 36 -3.27 -31.59 2.75
CA TRP A 36 -3.86 -30.26 2.60
C TRP A 36 -2.78 -29.18 2.55
N PHE A 37 -2.49 -28.72 1.33
CA PHE A 37 -1.76 -27.49 1.10
C PHE A 37 -2.75 -26.41 0.63
N PRO A 38 -3.24 -25.53 1.53
CA PRO A 38 -4.28 -24.59 1.17
C PRO A 38 -3.80 -23.47 0.25
N PHE A 39 -4.28 -23.48 -0.99
CA PHE A 39 -4.45 -22.28 -1.80
C PHE A 39 -5.95 -21.90 -1.78
N GLY A 40 -6.31 -20.66 -1.50
CA GLY A 40 -7.70 -20.25 -1.31
C GLY A 40 -7.98 -18.79 -1.62
N ILE A 41 -9.26 -18.41 -1.53
CA ILE A 41 -9.72 -17.03 -1.77
C ILE A 41 -10.53 -16.56 -0.55
N TYR A 42 -10.16 -15.42 -0.01
CA TYR A 42 -10.94 -14.72 1.01
C TYR A 42 -12.02 -13.89 0.31
N ALA A 43 -13.28 -14.31 0.46
CA ALA A 43 -14.42 -13.76 -0.28
C ALA A 43 -15.43 -13.06 0.64
N GLY A 44 -15.24 -11.75 0.84
CA GLY A 44 -16.18 -10.92 1.59
C GLY A 44 -17.30 -10.31 0.74
N GLY A 45 -18.55 -10.48 1.17
CA GLY A 45 -19.71 -9.68 0.75
C GLY A 45 -20.21 -9.82 -0.69
N ALA A 46 -19.47 -10.48 -1.59
CA ALA A 46 -19.76 -10.48 -3.02
C ALA A 46 -21.08 -11.16 -3.43
N THR A 47 -21.70 -11.99 -2.57
CA THR A 47 -22.74 -12.93 -2.98
C THR A 47 -24.02 -12.26 -3.49
N ASN A 48 -24.63 -11.33 -2.74
CA ASN A 48 -25.97 -10.76 -3.05
C ASN A 48 -26.08 -10.15 -4.47
N LEU A 49 -24.94 -9.85 -5.09
CA LEU A 49 -24.78 -9.10 -6.33
C LEU A 49 -24.67 -10.00 -7.57
N LEU A 50 -24.54 -11.32 -7.39
CA LEU A 50 -24.17 -12.26 -8.47
C LEU A 50 -25.35 -12.74 -9.31
N SER A 51 -26.57 -12.60 -8.80
CA SER A 51 -27.80 -12.81 -9.58
C SER A 51 -29.04 -12.33 -8.83
N PRO A 52 -29.83 -11.43 -9.42
CA PRO A 52 -31.25 -11.31 -9.11
C PRO A 52 -31.94 -12.68 -9.16
N GLY A 53 -32.95 -12.88 -8.32
CA GLY A 53 -33.75 -14.11 -8.29
C GLY A 53 -33.05 -15.39 -7.78
N THR A 54 -31.76 -15.35 -7.42
CA THR A 54 -31.15 -16.50 -6.72
C THR A 54 -31.54 -16.52 -5.24
N THR A 55 -31.60 -17.72 -4.68
CA THR A 55 -31.61 -17.96 -3.24
C THR A 55 -30.22 -17.73 -2.64
N LYS A 56 -30.16 -17.55 -1.31
CA LYS A 56 -28.91 -17.51 -0.55
C LYS A 56 -28.11 -18.83 -0.66
N GLN A 57 -28.81 -19.95 -0.91
CA GLN A 57 -28.23 -21.27 -1.14
C GLN A 57 -27.40 -21.28 -2.43
N GLU A 58 -28.03 -20.99 -3.56
CA GLU A 58 -27.43 -21.09 -4.90
C GLU A 58 -26.21 -20.18 -5.05
N ARG A 59 -26.26 -18.97 -4.46
CA ARG A 59 -25.11 -18.06 -4.42
C ARG A 59 -23.89 -18.68 -3.73
N SER A 60 -24.14 -19.44 -2.68
CA SER A 60 -23.10 -20.05 -1.86
C SER A 60 -22.59 -21.35 -2.46
N GLU A 61 -23.49 -22.16 -3.03
CA GLU A 61 -23.13 -23.26 -3.94
C GLU A 61 -22.20 -22.75 -5.05
N TRP A 62 -22.57 -21.66 -5.72
CA TRP A 62 -21.81 -21.12 -6.85
C TRP A 62 -20.44 -20.58 -6.45
N MET A 63 -20.34 -19.85 -5.33
CA MET A 63 -19.06 -19.39 -4.80
C MET A 63 -18.10 -20.55 -4.52
N VAL A 64 -18.61 -21.63 -3.94
CA VAL A 64 -17.80 -22.81 -3.67
C VAL A 64 -17.50 -23.60 -4.95
N ASP A 65 -18.41 -23.63 -5.94
CA ASP A 65 -18.18 -24.30 -7.23
C ASP A 65 -17.07 -23.58 -8.01
N LEU A 66 -17.14 -22.24 -8.07
CA LEU A 66 -16.12 -21.40 -8.68
C LEU A 66 -14.75 -21.67 -8.06
N GLN A 67 -14.64 -21.68 -6.72
CA GLN A 67 -13.38 -21.94 -6.04
C GLN A 67 -12.85 -23.36 -6.34
N ALA A 68 -13.71 -24.38 -6.35
CA ALA A 68 -13.32 -25.75 -6.73
C ALA A 68 -12.77 -25.82 -8.15
N LEU A 69 -13.44 -25.16 -9.11
CA LEU A 69 -13.04 -25.11 -10.52
C LEU A 69 -11.69 -24.41 -10.73
N GLN A 70 -11.33 -23.44 -9.88
CA GLN A 70 -9.99 -22.85 -9.85
C GLN A 70 -8.94 -23.72 -9.14
N GLY A 71 -9.33 -24.82 -8.49
CA GLY A 71 -8.45 -25.64 -7.66
C GLY A 71 -8.22 -25.09 -6.25
N CYS A 72 -9.01 -24.11 -5.82
CA CYS A 72 -8.90 -23.47 -4.51
C CYS A 72 -9.65 -24.24 -3.42
N ASN A 73 -9.10 -24.23 -2.20
CA ASN A 73 -9.79 -24.57 -0.96
C ASN A 73 -10.40 -23.29 -0.35
N VAL A 74 -11.49 -23.37 0.42
CA VAL A 74 -12.16 -22.16 0.95
C VAL A 74 -11.73 -21.90 2.39
N ILE A 75 -10.92 -20.87 2.65
CA ILE A 75 -10.73 -20.47 4.05
C ILE A 75 -11.96 -19.71 4.56
N TRP A 76 -12.34 -18.58 3.97
CA TRP A 76 -13.44 -17.77 4.49
C TRP A 76 -14.72 -17.93 3.66
N GLY A 77 -15.54 -18.92 4.04
CA GLY A 77 -16.96 -18.90 3.69
C GLY A 77 -17.66 -17.86 4.56
N GLN A 78 -18.29 -16.85 3.95
CA GLN A 78 -19.09 -15.87 4.68
C GLN A 78 -20.11 -16.60 5.56
N SER A 79 -20.00 -16.38 6.87
CA SER A 79 -21.03 -16.84 7.79
C SER A 79 -22.37 -16.24 7.33
N PRO A 80 -23.45 -17.05 7.21
CA PRO A 80 -24.76 -16.57 6.77
C PRO A 80 -25.37 -15.50 7.72
N THR A 81 -24.70 -15.22 8.83
CA THR A 81 -25.03 -14.30 9.92
C THR A 81 -24.70 -12.81 9.67
N ARG A 82 -23.91 -12.43 8.65
CA ARG A 82 -23.47 -11.02 8.47
C ARG A 82 -24.59 -10.05 8.01
N HIS A 83 -25.84 -10.48 8.02
CA HIS A 83 -27.01 -9.66 7.69
C HIS A 83 -28.03 -9.84 8.82
N ASN A 84 -28.52 -8.70 9.36
CA ASN A 84 -29.40 -8.55 10.51
C ASN A 84 -30.36 -9.73 10.76
N ILE A 85 -30.40 -10.22 12.01
CA ILE A 85 -31.34 -11.20 12.60
C ILE A 85 -32.17 -11.90 11.52
N ALA A 86 -31.57 -12.90 10.86
CA ALA A 86 -32.22 -13.55 9.74
C ALA A 86 -33.49 -14.23 10.23
N THR A 87 -34.62 -13.78 9.71
CA THR A 87 -35.92 -14.41 9.92
C THR A 87 -36.23 -15.37 8.77
N ASP A 88 -37.07 -16.35 9.03
CA ASP A 88 -37.52 -17.40 8.10
C ASP A 88 -38.36 -16.90 6.91
N GLY A 89 -38.44 -15.58 6.69
CA GLY A 89 -39.36 -14.93 5.76
C GLY A 89 -40.74 -14.61 6.35
N ALA A 90 -41.11 -15.24 7.49
CA ALA A 90 -42.34 -14.98 8.23
C ALA A 90 -42.13 -14.13 9.50
N GLY A 91 -40.87 -13.81 9.84
CA GLY A 91 -40.51 -13.01 11.01
C GLY A 91 -39.99 -13.82 12.20
N ASN A 92 -40.00 -15.15 12.12
CA ASN A 92 -39.46 -16.00 13.19
C ASN A 92 -37.94 -16.09 13.08
N PRO A 93 -37.18 -16.11 14.19
CA PRO A 93 -35.74 -16.35 14.15
C PRO A 93 -35.44 -17.70 13.46
N ILE A 94 -34.53 -17.70 12.48
CA ILE A 94 -34.06 -18.95 11.86
C ILE A 94 -33.36 -19.81 12.90
N ASP A 95 -33.72 -21.09 12.99
CA ASP A 95 -32.87 -22.08 13.67
C ASP A 95 -31.57 -22.26 12.88
N TRP A 96 -30.48 -21.73 13.42
CA TRP A 96 -29.17 -21.80 12.81
C TRP A 96 -28.60 -23.23 12.76
N ASN A 97 -29.09 -24.16 13.59
CA ASN A 97 -28.74 -25.58 13.44
C ASN A 97 -29.36 -26.16 12.18
N ALA A 98 -30.65 -25.91 11.94
CA ALA A 98 -31.33 -26.29 10.70
C ALA A 98 -30.69 -25.60 9.49
N PHE A 99 -30.47 -24.28 9.53
CA PHE A 99 -29.82 -23.55 8.42
C PHE A 99 -28.43 -24.10 8.13
N GLY A 100 -27.59 -24.30 9.15
CA GLY A 100 -26.23 -24.77 8.93
C GLY A 100 -26.18 -26.22 8.42
N LYS A 101 -27.01 -27.12 8.98
CA LYS A 101 -27.18 -28.48 8.45
C LYS A 101 -27.64 -28.47 6.99
N TRP A 102 -28.68 -27.72 6.67
CA TRP A 102 -29.15 -27.52 5.29
C TRP A 102 -28.06 -26.94 4.38
N PHE A 103 -27.31 -25.95 4.86
CA PHE A 103 -26.28 -25.28 4.06
C PHE A 103 -25.16 -26.25 3.68
N TYR A 104 -24.40 -26.78 4.65
CA TYR A 104 -23.29 -27.67 4.32
C TYR A 104 -23.80 -29.03 3.80
N GLY A 105 -24.93 -29.51 4.30
CA GLY A 105 -25.47 -30.83 3.94
C GLY A 105 -26.31 -30.90 2.66
N THR A 106 -26.83 -29.79 2.15
CA THR A 106 -27.44 -29.74 0.80
C THR A 106 -26.45 -29.19 -0.24
N SER A 107 -25.69 -28.15 0.11
CA SER A 107 -24.81 -27.46 -0.85
C SER A 107 -23.44 -28.12 -1.02
N LEU A 108 -22.92 -28.75 0.04
CA LEU A 108 -21.53 -29.22 0.17
C LEU A 108 -21.32 -30.70 0.57
N PRO A 109 -22.32 -31.62 0.60
CA PRO A 109 -22.12 -32.99 1.10
C PRO A 109 -21.19 -33.82 0.20
N GLU A 110 -21.05 -33.40 -1.05
CA GLU A 110 -20.36 -34.14 -2.11
C GLU A 110 -19.10 -33.44 -2.64
N ARG A 111 -18.67 -32.34 -2.02
CA ARG A 111 -17.55 -31.53 -2.53
C ARG A 111 -16.25 -31.86 -1.81
N GLU A 112 -15.27 -32.33 -2.57
CA GLU A 112 -13.91 -32.67 -2.10
C GLU A 112 -13.03 -31.45 -1.74
N MET A 113 -13.67 -30.35 -1.33
CA MET A 113 -13.03 -29.09 -0.97
C MET A 113 -12.93 -28.97 0.53
N ARG A 114 -11.70 -28.84 1.04
CA ARG A 114 -11.46 -28.58 2.46
C ARG A 114 -11.74 -27.10 2.76
N ILE A 115 -12.56 -26.81 3.77
CA ILE A 115 -13.06 -25.48 4.11
C ILE A 115 -12.98 -25.15 5.61
N TRP A 116 -12.89 -23.85 5.94
CA TRP A 116 -12.85 -23.32 7.32
C TRP A 116 -13.99 -22.33 7.64
N PRO A 117 -15.25 -22.77 7.71
CA PRO A 117 -16.41 -21.90 7.93
C PRO A 117 -16.25 -20.91 9.10
N SER A 118 -16.71 -19.67 8.86
CA SER A 118 -16.64 -18.57 9.82
C SER A 118 -17.71 -18.70 10.93
N LEU A 119 -17.25 -18.85 12.18
CA LEU A 119 -18.04 -18.70 13.40
C LEU A 119 -17.91 -17.31 14.05
N VAL A 120 -16.97 -16.47 13.56
CA VAL A 120 -16.66 -15.11 14.07
C VAL A 120 -17.86 -14.36 14.61
N HIS A 121 -18.85 -14.06 13.76
CA HIS A 121 -20.02 -13.27 14.14
C HIS A 121 -20.93 -13.96 15.16
N TRP A 122 -20.96 -15.30 15.19
CA TRP A 122 -21.81 -16.04 16.11
C TRP A 122 -21.21 -16.01 17.52
N LEU A 123 -19.90 -16.24 17.63
CA LEU A 123 -19.15 -16.07 18.89
C LEU A 123 -19.12 -14.61 19.36
N ARG A 124 -19.03 -13.64 18.43
CA ARG A 124 -18.92 -12.19 18.71
C ARG A 124 -20.24 -11.49 19.04
N TYR A 125 -21.36 -11.87 18.41
CA TYR A 125 -22.64 -11.14 18.52
C TYR A 125 -23.75 -11.92 19.23
N SER A 126 -23.67 -13.24 19.38
CA SER A 126 -24.74 -14.00 20.06
C SER A 126 -24.64 -13.99 21.59
N LEU A 127 -23.63 -13.33 22.18
CA LEU A 127 -23.48 -13.25 23.62
C LEU A 127 -22.98 -11.86 24.09
N PRO A 128 -23.72 -11.16 24.97
CA PRO A 128 -23.20 -10.06 25.76
C PRO A 128 -21.98 -10.45 26.63
N VAL A 129 -21.84 -11.75 26.94
CA VAL A 129 -20.79 -12.40 27.75
C VAL A 129 -19.35 -12.18 27.23
N TRP A 130 -19.21 -11.56 26.06
CA TRP A 130 -17.95 -11.27 25.37
C TRP A 130 -17.67 -9.76 25.24
N GLY A 131 -18.63 -8.90 25.57
CA GLY A 131 -18.50 -7.43 25.46
C GLY A 131 -17.45 -6.83 26.40
N ASP A 132 -17.15 -7.52 27.51
CA ASP A 132 -16.15 -7.12 28.51
C ASP A 132 -14.72 -7.57 28.14
N LEU A 133 -14.58 -8.55 27.24
CA LEU A 133 -13.27 -9.03 26.74
C LEU A 133 -12.74 -8.12 25.62
N GLN A 134 -12.65 -6.82 25.91
CA GLN A 134 -12.12 -5.81 25.00
C GLN A 134 -10.59 -5.93 24.81
N ARG A 135 -10.03 -5.07 23.94
CA ARG A 135 -8.59 -4.99 23.68
C ARG A 135 -7.80 -4.94 25.00
N MET A 136 -6.95 -5.95 25.23
CA MET A 136 -6.13 -6.15 26.44
C MET A 136 -6.85 -6.57 27.74
N ALA A 137 -8.03 -7.20 27.67
CA ALA A 137 -8.60 -7.92 28.81
C ALA A 137 -7.74 -9.15 29.21
N PRO A 138 -7.77 -9.59 30.49
CA PRO A 138 -7.16 -10.86 30.90
C PRO A 138 -7.75 -12.06 30.16
N LEU A 139 -6.96 -13.14 30.05
CA LEU A 139 -7.45 -14.41 29.56
C LEU A 139 -8.38 -15.06 30.60
N PRO A 140 -9.57 -15.56 30.22
CA PRO A 140 -10.46 -16.23 31.16
C PRO A 140 -9.84 -17.54 31.66
N THR A 141 -10.01 -17.79 32.96
CA THR A 141 -9.64 -19.03 33.65
C THR A 141 -10.46 -20.22 33.14
N ASP A 142 -10.02 -21.45 33.43
CA ASP A 142 -10.74 -22.65 32.99
C ASP A 142 -12.15 -22.78 33.62
N ALA A 143 -12.36 -22.19 34.81
CA ALA A 143 -13.67 -22.07 35.45
C ALA A 143 -14.59 -21.08 34.70
N GLU A 144 -14.07 -19.91 34.31
CA GLU A 144 -14.80 -18.95 33.49
C GLU A 144 -15.07 -19.47 32.07
N LEU A 145 -14.13 -20.23 31.50
CA LEU A 145 -14.33 -20.94 30.23
C LEU A 145 -15.42 -22.02 30.37
N LEU A 146 -15.45 -22.81 31.45
CA LEU A 146 -16.52 -23.76 31.71
C LEU A 146 -17.89 -23.08 31.78
N ALA A 147 -18.02 -21.97 32.52
CA ALA A 147 -19.27 -21.21 32.58
C ALA A 147 -19.68 -20.61 31.22
N LYS A 148 -18.71 -20.13 30.42
CA LYS A 148 -18.97 -19.66 29.04
C LYS A 148 -19.30 -20.81 28.07
N ALA A 149 -18.86 -22.04 28.34
CA ALA A 149 -19.12 -23.20 27.48
C ALA A 149 -20.61 -23.59 27.46
N GLU A 150 -21.31 -23.49 28.60
CA GLU A 150 -22.73 -23.81 28.71
C GLU A 150 -23.58 -22.85 27.86
N ALA A 151 -23.31 -21.54 27.94
CA ALA A 151 -23.94 -20.52 27.11
C ALA A 151 -23.63 -20.66 25.60
N LEU A 152 -22.58 -21.41 25.23
CA LEU A 152 -22.16 -21.68 23.86
C LEU A 152 -22.47 -23.10 23.37
N ALA A 153 -23.14 -23.95 24.18
CA ALA A 153 -23.39 -25.35 23.84
C ALA A 153 -24.03 -25.56 22.45
N PRO A 154 -25.04 -24.77 22.00
CA PRO A 154 -25.59 -24.91 20.64
C PRO A 154 -24.57 -24.68 19.52
N VAL A 155 -23.62 -23.75 19.72
CA VAL A 155 -22.56 -23.40 18.76
C VAL A 155 -21.50 -24.49 18.71
N LEU A 156 -21.10 -25.01 19.88
CA LEU A 156 -20.13 -26.08 20.02
C LEU A 156 -20.66 -27.41 19.45
N ASP A 157 -21.93 -27.73 19.71
CA ASP A 157 -22.62 -28.88 19.16
C ASP A 157 -22.83 -28.78 17.65
N PHE A 158 -23.16 -27.58 17.15
CA PHE A 158 -23.20 -27.31 15.71
C PHE A 158 -21.84 -27.61 15.07
N ALA A 159 -20.77 -27.03 15.61
CA ALA A 159 -19.42 -27.19 15.08
C ALA A 159 -18.97 -28.66 15.09
N ARG A 160 -19.26 -29.41 16.17
CA ARG A 160 -18.99 -30.84 16.29
C ARG A 160 -19.77 -31.66 15.24
N ARG A 161 -21.08 -31.41 15.09
CA ARG A 161 -21.93 -32.12 14.12
C ARG A 161 -21.47 -31.88 12.68
N MET A 162 -21.27 -30.63 12.27
CA MET A 162 -20.88 -30.35 10.88
C MET A 162 -19.51 -30.93 10.52
N ARG A 163 -18.58 -30.99 11.50
CA ARG A 163 -17.28 -31.66 11.35
C ARG A 163 -17.42 -33.18 11.20
N ALA A 164 -18.33 -33.80 11.94
CA ALA A 164 -18.58 -35.24 11.89
C ALA A 164 -19.36 -35.68 10.63
N GLU A 165 -20.30 -34.84 10.17
CA GLU A 165 -21.14 -35.09 8.99
C GLU A 165 -20.38 -34.83 7.68
N TYR A 166 -19.43 -33.89 7.68
CA TYR A 166 -18.62 -33.50 6.51
C TYR A 166 -17.11 -33.47 6.80
N PRO A 167 -16.48 -34.59 7.18
CA PRO A 167 -15.09 -34.64 7.65
C PRO A 167 -14.05 -34.38 6.55
N ASP A 168 -14.37 -34.60 5.28
CA ASP A 168 -13.48 -34.25 4.15
C ASP A 168 -13.69 -32.82 3.65
N THR A 169 -14.79 -32.19 4.05
CA THR A 169 -15.19 -30.85 3.61
C THR A 169 -14.91 -29.81 4.70
N VAL A 170 -15.53 -29.91 5.88
CA VAL A 170 -15.38 -28.95 6.98
C VAL A 170 -14.19 -29.36 7.84
N VAL A 171 -13.02 -28.75 7.62
CA VAL A 171 -11.77 -29.19 8.27
C VAL A 171 -11.39 -28.39 9.53
N GLY A 172 -12.07 -27.27 9.78
CA GLY A 172 -11.97 -26.47 11.00
C GLY A 172 -12.87 -25.24 10.94
N TYR A 173 -12.71 -24.28 11.87
CA TYR A 173 -13.52 -23.05 11.94
C TYR A 173 -12.69 -21.77 12.10
N ILE A 174 -13.12 -20.68 11.45
CA ILE A 174 -12.55 -19.34 11.69
C ILE A 174 -13.33 -18.64 12.80
N ILE A 175 -12.65 -18.25 13.87
CA ILE A 175 -13.25 -17.68 15.08
C ILE A 175 -13.05 -16.18 15.25
N ASP A 176 -12.07 -15.58 14.56
CA ASP A 176 -11.94 -14.13 14.55
C ASP A 176 -11.43 -13.61 13.20
N ASP A 177 -12.07 -12.58 12.66
CA ASP A 177 -11.58 -11.81 11.51
C ASP A 177 -10.74 -10.60 11.93
N GLU A 178 -10.63 -10.24 13.22
CA GLU A 178 -9.73 -9.20 13.74
C GLU A 178 -9.20 -9.52 15.17
N PRO A 179 -8.02 -10.15 15.36
CA PRO A 179 -7.45 -10.60 16.64
C PRO A 179 -7.01 -9.46 17.60
N HIS A 180 -7.50 -8.23 17.41
CA HIS A 180 -7.34 -7.17 18.39
C HIS A 180 -8.10 -7.48 19.71
N MET A 181 -9.06 -8.42 19.67
CA MET A 181 -9.81 -8.93 20.83
C MET A 181 -9.20 -10.22 21.39
N LEU A 182 -7.87 -10.30 21.50
CA LEU A 182 -7.08 -11.52 21.75
C LEU A 182 -7.67 -12.49 22.80
N ALA A 183 -8.14 -11.99 23.95
CA ALA A 183 -8.70 -12.83 25.01
C ALA A 183 -9.98 -13.57 24.60
N ALA A 184 -10.84 -12.92 23.81
CA ALA A 184 -12.02 -13.54 23.22
C ALA A 184 -11.62 -14.57 22.15
N SER A 185 -10.71 -14.23 21.24
CA SER A 185 -10.26 -15.15 20.19
C SER A 185 -9.63 -16.42 20.77
N VAL A 186 -8.77 -16.30 21.80
CA VAL A 186 -8.16 -17.46 22.49
C VAL A 186 -9.21 -18.27 23.26
N ALA A 187 -10.21 -17.63 23.88
CA ALA A 187 -11.29 -18.34 24.57
C ALA A 187 -12.13 -19.19 23.60
N ALA A 188 -12.48 -18.66 22.42
CA ALA A 188 -13.20 -19.42 21.39
C ALA A 188 -12.40 -20.64 20.91
N GLN A 189 -11.08 -20.46 20.72
CA GLN A 189 -10.19 -21.52 20.29
C GLN A 189 -10.13 -22.65 21.31
N ARG A 190 -9.96 -22.31 22.60
CA ARG A 190 -10.00 -23.28 23.71
C ARG A 190 -11.34 -24.03 23.76
N LEU A 191 -12.46 -23.32 23.69
CA LEU A 191 -13.79 -23.96 23.73
C LEU A 191 -14.02 -24.92 22.54
N LEU A 192 -13.65 -24.54 21.33
CA LEU A 192 -13.80 -25.41 20.16
C LEU A 192 -12.86 -26.63 20.21
N ARG A 193 -11.62 -26.45 20.66
CA ARG A 193 -10.67 -27.54 20.89
C ARG A 193 -11.14 -28.50 21.99
N ASP A 194 -11.39 -27.96 23.18
CA ASP A 194 -11.55 -28.73 24.42
C ASP A 194 -12.98 -29.26 24.63
N ARG A 195 -14.00 -28.61 24.04
CA ARG A 195 -15.42 -28.98 24.21
C ARG A 195 -16.11 -29.44 22.93
N ALA A 196 -15.71 -28.94 21.76
CA ALA A 196 -16.24 -29.43 20.48
C ALA A 196 -15.32 -30.47 19.80
N GLY A 197 -14.03 -30.54 20.15
CA GLY A 197 -13.07 -31.44 19.50
C GLY A 197 -12.73 -31.02 18.06
N VAL A 198 -12.86 -29.74 17.72
CA VAL A 198 -12.69 -29.24 16.34
C VAL A 198 -11.56 -28.19 16.24
N PRO A 199 -10.75 -28.22 15.16
CA PRO A 199 -9.74 -27.18 14.92
C PRO A 199 -10.36 -25.79 14.72
N ALA A 200 -9.69 -24.74 15.22
CA ALA A 200 -10.17 -23.36 15.17
C ALA A 200 -9.02 -22.33 15.01
N MET A 201 -9.18 -21.30 14.16
CA MET A 201 -8.14 -20.30 13.85
C MET A 201 -8.66 -18.85 13.79
N THR A 202 -7.81 -17.87 14.04
CA THR A 202 -8.05 -16.43 13.78
C THR A 202 -7.73 -16.09 12.30
N CYS A 203 -7.70 -14.81 11.90
CA CYS A 203 -7.34 -14.39 10.52
C CYS A 203 -6.48 -13.11 10.31
N LYS A 204 -6.34 -12.13 11.23
CA LYS A 204 -5.92 -10.74 10.82
C LYS A 204 -5.07 -9.87 11.78
N PRO A 205 -3.86 -10.26 12.18
CA PRO A 205 -2.94 -9.32 12.82
C PRO A 205 -2.36 -8.35 11.77
N SER A 206 -2.31 -7.03 12.05
CA SER A 206 -1.41 -6.11 11.34
C SER A 206 0.05 -6.48 11.61
N TRP A 207 1.04 -6.02 10.83
CA TRP A 207 2.41 -6.52 11.01
C TRP A 207 2.98 -6.29 12.42
N GLY A 208 2.78 -5.10 12.99
CA GLY A 208 3.15 -4.82 14.39
C GLY A 208 2.36 -5.63 15.43
N GLY A 209 1.09 -5.96 15.15
CA GLY A 209 0.31 -6.87 15.98
C GLY A 209 0.79 -8.32 15.86
N PHE A 210 1.19 -8.74 14.66
CA PHE A 210 1.71 -10.07 14.37
C PHE A 210 3.00 -10.30 15.15
N GLN A 211 3.99 -9.42 15.00
CA GLN A 211 5.25 -9.51 15.76
C GLN A 211 5.02 -9.57 17.29
N SER A 212 4.01 -8.85 17.80
CA SER A 212 3.67 -8.81 19.23
C SER A 212 2.95 -10.06 19.75
N PHE A 213 2.19 -10.77 18.91
CA PHE A 213 1.25 -11.82 19.37
C PHE A 213 1.41 -13.18 18.69
N VAL A 214 2.27 -13.32 17.68
CA VAL A 214 2.46 -14.56 16.91
C VAL A 214 2.92 -15.75 17.78
N GLY A 215 3.63 -15.50 18.89
CA GLY A 215 3.95 -16.53 19.89
C GLY A 215 2.72 -17.15 20.56
N HIS A 216 1.61 -16.40 20.65
CA HIS A 216 0.39 -16.77 21.37
C HIS A 216 -0.77 -17.23 20.46
N MET A 217 -0.65 -17.06 19.15
CA MET A 217 -1.63 -17.50 18.17
C MET A 217 -1.29 -18.90 17.64
N GLN A 218 -2.31 -19.65 17.18
CA GLN A 218 -2.05 -20.90 16.47
C GLN A 218 -1.20 -20.66 15.20
N PRO A 219 -0.48 -21.68 14.71
CA PRO A 219 0.34 -21.60 13.50
C PRO A 219 -0.40 -21.25 12.19
N MET A 220 -1.67 -20.88 12.23
CA MET A 220 -2.46 -20.63 11.03
C MET A 220 -3.06 -19.23 11.02
N THR A 221 -2.45 -18.42 10.13
CA THR A 221 -2.94 -17.22 9.43
C THR A 221 -2.48 -15.84 9.90
N GLY A 222 -2.47 -14.94 8.92
CA GLY A 222 -2.68 -13.52 9.09
C GLY A 222 -2.99 -12.85 7.74
N ASP A 223 -3.91 -11.89 7.73
CA ASP A 223 -4.12 -10.97 6.63
C ASP A 223 -2.88 -10.08 6.48
N PHE A 224 -1.87 -10.55 5.73
CA PHE A 224 -0.69 -9.76 5.39
C PHE A 224 -1.04 -8.71 4.34
N TYR A 225 -1.74 -7.66 4.77
CA TYR A 225 -1.89 -6.46 3.97
C TYR A 225 -0.51 -5.89 3.67
N VAL A 226 -0.05 -6.08 2.43
CA VAL A 226 1.14 -5.42 1.90
C VAL A 226 0.86 -3.93 1.72
N THR A 227 -0.41 -3.51 1.58
CA THR A 227 -0.79 -2.14 1.18
C THR A 227 -1.63 -1.33 2.19
N GLN A 228 -1.93 -1.84 3.40
CA GLN A 228 -2.68 -1.04 4.42
C GLN A 228 -1.80 -0.24 5.37
N ASP A 229 -0.60 -0.74 5.71
CA ASP A 229 0.23 -0.15 6.77
C ASP A 229 1.22 0.94 6.29
N GLY A 230 1.32 1.23 4.98
CA GLY A 230 2.07 2.41 4.52
C GLY A 230 2.45 2.52 3.03
N GLY A 231 2.78 1.42 2.35
CA GLY A 231 3.37 1.46 1.00
C GLY A 231 2.86 0.39 0.04
N ASP A 232 2.88 0.66 -1.26
CA ASP A 232 2.57 -0.30 -2.34
C ASP A 232 3.81 -1.16 -2.67
N ASN A 233 4.49 -1.69 -1.63
CA ASN A 233 5.86 -2.22 -1.74
C ASN A 233 5.88 -3.74 -1.94
N SER A 234 5.97 -4.20 -3.20
CA SER A 234 6.00 -5.64 -3.56
C SER A 234 7.14 -6.47 -2.93
N TRP A 235 8.15 -5.82 -2.34
CA TRP A 235 9.27 -6.45 -1.65
C TRP A 235 9.19 -6.38 -0.11
N GLU A 236 8.21 -5.71 0.48
CA GLU A 236 8.03 -5.71 1.95
C GLU A 236 7.76 -7.14 2.49
N ILE A 237 7.07 -7.96 1.68
CA ILE A 237 6.95 -9.40 1.92
C ILE A 237 8.32 -10.10 2.02
N ALA A 238 9.36 -9.67 1.31
CA ALA A 238 10.69 -10.26 1.41
C ALA A 238 11.27 -10.07 2.83
N GLU A 239 11.14 -8.87 3.39
CA GLU A 239 11.56 -8.54 4.75
C GLU A 239 10.73 -9.31 5.78
N ARG A 240 9.39 -9.29 5.64
CA ARG A 240 8.45 -10.03 6.51
C ARG A 240 8.75 -11.53 6.51
N MET A 241 8.98 -12.15 5.34
CA MET A 241 9.35 -13.56 5.23
C MET A 241 10.76 -13.85 5.77
N THR A 242 11.69 -12.89 5.68
CA THR A 242 13.02 -13.02 6.31
C THR A 242 12.94 -12.96 7.83
N TRP A 243 12.13 -12.05 8.38
CA TRP A 243 11.85 -11.99 9.80
C TRP A 243 11.17 -13.27 10.30
N ILE A 244 10.17 -13.78 9.56
CA ILE A 244 9.47 -15.03 9.90
C ILE A 244 10.43 -16.21 9.93
N ARG A 245 11.26 -16.38 8.89
CA ARG A 245 12.29 -17.45 8.83
C ARG A 245 13.23 -17.40 10.03
N LYS A 246 13.79 -16.22 10.32
CA LYS A 246 14.77 -16.04 11.39
C LYS A 246 14.19 -16.27 12.79
N ASN A 247 12.98 -15.79 13.06
CA ASN A 247 12.44 -15.76 14.42
C ASN A 247 11.49 -16.93 14.73
N LEU A 248 10.85 -17.53 13.72
CA LEU A 248 9.77 -18.51 13.90
C LEU A 248 9.85 -19.70 12.92
N PRO A 249 11.03 -20.30 12.64
CA PRO A 249 11.21 -21.30 11.57
C PRO A 249 10.39 -22.59 11.75
N GLN A 250 9.89 -22.85 12.96
CA GLN A 250 9.09 -24.03 13.30
C GLN A 250 7.58 -23.81 13.18
N ARG A 251 7.12 -22.57 13.02
CA ARG A 251 5.68 -22.25 12.93
C ARG A 251 5.22 -22.28 11.47
N VAL A 252 3.99 -22.74 11.28
CA VAL A 252 3.28 -22.66 10.01
C VAL A 252 2.93 -21.18 9.74
N PHE A 253 2.93 -20.78 8.47
CA PHE A 253 2.46 -19.46 8.04
C PHE A 253 1.68 -19.58 6.75
N HIS A 254 0.63 -18.76 6.66
CA HIS A 254 -0.21 -18.63 5.47
C HIS A 254 -0.07 -17.21 4.95
N PHE A 255 0.36 -17.07 3.70
CA PHE A 255 0.52 -15.77 3.07
C PHE A 255 -0.79 -15.32 2.43
N LEU A 256 -1.27 -14.14 2.78
CA LEU A 256 -2.45 -13.53 2.18
C LEU A 256 -2.06 -12.29 1.36
N PRO A 257 -1.81 -12.41 0.03
CA PRO A 257 -1.63 -11.24 -0.80
C PRO A 257 -2.93 -10.44 -0.86
N LEU A 258 -2.86 -9.19 -0.42
CA LEU A 258 -3.95 -8.23 -0.55
C LEU A 258 -3.95 -7.63 -1.96
N ALA A 259 -4.79 -8.16 -2.84
CA ALA A 259 -5.18 -7.43 -4.03
C ALA A 259 -6.33 -6.48 -3.67
N SER A 260 -5.98 -5.36 -3.04
CA SER A 260 -6.95 -4.31 -2.81
C SER A 260 -7.30 -3.63 -4.13
N ALA A 261 -8.52 -3.83 -4.63
CA ALA A 261 -9.04 -2.99 -5.70
C ALA A 261 -9.43 -1.60 -5.18
N TYR A 262 -8.56 -0.92 -4.39
CA TYR A 262 -8.70 0.52 -4.20
C TYR A 262 -8.55 1.15 -5.60
N ARG A 263 -9.68 1.64 -6.15
CA ARG A 263 -9.79 2.49 -7.36
C ARG A 263 -9.93 1.83 -8.74
N GLY A 264 -10.49 0.61 -8.85
CA GLY A 264 -10.75 -0.02 -10.18
C GLY A 264 -11.53 0.82 -11.20
N ALA A 265 -12.38 1.77 -10.77
CA ALA A 265 -13.14 2.67 -11.66
C ALA A 265 -12.32 3.84 -12.26
N HIS A 266 -11.08 4.06 -11.80
CA HIS A 266 -10.34 5.28 -12.13
C HIS A 266 -9.74 5.28 -13.54
N GLU A 267 -9.21 4.17 -14.06
CA GLU A 267 -8.54 4.20 -15.38
C GLU A 267 -9.47 4.52 -16.56
N GLN A 268 -10.73 4.06 -16.51
CA GLN A 268 -11.72 4.31 -17.57
C GLN A 268 -12.35 5.73 -17.52
N THR A 269 -12.01 6.52 -16.50
CA THR A 269 -12.62 7.84 -16.23
C THR A 269 -11.60 8.96 -16.03
N LEU A 270 -10.41 8.67 -15.48
CA LEU A 270 -9.29 9.58 -15.25
C LEU A 270 -7.97 8.85 -15.60
N PRO A 271 -7.45 8.96 -16.83
CA PRO A 271 -6.18 8.32 -17.21
C PRO A 271 -5.01 8.79 -16.34
N GLY A 272 -4.18 7.86 -15.87
CA GLY A 272 -2.90 8.15 -15.19
C GLY A 272 -2.85 7.87 -13.68
N LEU A 273 -3.92 7.40 -13.04
CA LEU A 273 -3.90 6.95 -11.64
C LEU A 273 -3.64 5.43 -11.55
N ARG A 274 -2.72 4.99 -10.68
CA ARG A 274 -2.55 3.56 -10.36
C ARG A 274 -3.86 3.09 -9.77
N ASP A 275 -4.37 2.13 -10.48
CA ASP A 275 -4.93 0.94 -9.93
C ASP A 275 -3.97 0.31 -8.89
N SER A 276 -4.39 0.20 -7.63
CA SER A 276 -3.62 -0.50 -6.57
C SER A 276 -3.74 -2.03 -6.65
N ARG A 277 -4.15 -2.58 -7.80
CA ARG A 277 -4.08 -4.00 -8.07
C ARG A 277 -2.60 -4.39 -8.28
N PRO A 278 -2.06 -5.36 -7.52
CA PRO A 278 -0.77 -5.96 -7.88
C PRO A 278 -0.88 -6.54 -9.30
N SER A 279 0.20 -6.47 -10.08
CA SER A 279 0.23 -7.11 -11.40
C SER A 279 0.16 -8.64 -11.28
N THR A 280 -0.10 -9.32 -12.40
CA THR A 280 0.00 -10.78 -12.48
C THR A 280 1.39 -11.27 -12.07
N GLU A 281 2.41 -10.50 -12.39
CA GLU A 281 3.82 -10.74 -12.11
C GLU A 281 4.16 -10.47 -10.64
N ASP A 282 3.63 -9.40 -10.04
CA ASP A 282 3.73 -9.13 -8.59
C ASP A 282 3.15 -10.30 -7.78
N LEU A 283 1.93 -10.73 -8.13
CA LEU A 283 1.25 -11.83 -7.45
C LEU A 283 2.03 -13.15 -7.57
N ARG A 284 2.61 -13.40 -8.75
CA ARG A 284 3.47 -14.56 -9.03
C ARG A 284 4.74 -14.49 -8.16
N MET A 285 5.42 -13.34 -8.11
CA MET A 285 6.64 -13.15 -7.33
C MET A 285 6.39 -13.32 -5.83
N GLN A 286 5.34 -12.69 -5.30
CA GLN A 286 4.96 -12.78 -3.90
C GLN A 286 4.62 -14.23 -3.50
N PHE A 287 3.93 -14.99 -4.36
CA PHE A 287 3.70 -16.42 -4.17
C PHE A 287 4.99 -17.22 -4.06
N TRP A 288 5.91 -17.06 -5.02
CA TRP A 288 7.14 -17.86 -5.04
C TRP A 288 8.11 -17.51 -3.92
N MET A 289 8.26 -16.22 -3.61
CA MET A 289 9.12 -15.75 -2.52
C MET A 289 8.61 -16.19 -1.16
N SER A 290 7.29 -16.23 -0.93
CA SER A 290 6.74 -16.79 0.31
C SER A 290 6.83 -18.32 0.36
N LEU A 291 6.78 -19.03 -0.79
CA LEU A 291 7.04 -20.48 -0.85
C LEU A 291 8.49 -20.80 -0.46
N ALA A 292 9.44 -20.05 -1.03
CA ALA A 292 10.85 -20.09 -0.66
C ALA A 292 11.08 -19.68 0.81
N GLY A 293 10.23 -18.80 1.34
CA GLY A 293 10.16 -18.45 2.76
C GLY A 293 9.53 -19.52 3.68
N GLY A 294 9.05 -20.64 3.12
CA GLY A 294 8.47 -21.75 3.87
C GLY A 294 6.96 -21.70 4.12
N CYS A 295 6.21 -20.76 3.52
CA CYS A 295 4.76 -20.68 3.66
C CYS A 295 4.06 -21.99 3.26
N LYS A 296 3.03 -22.36 4.03
CA LYS A 296 2.24 -23.60 3.87
C LYS A 296 0.85 -23.39 3.28
N GLY A 297 0.51 -22.14 2.99
CA GLY A 297 -0.69 -21.82 2.25
C GLY A 297 -0.78 -20.37 1.82
N TYR A 298 -1.74 -20.12 0.96
CA TYR A 298 -1.90 -18.92 0.15
C TYR A 298 -3.35 -18.53 0.11
N TYR A 299 -3.68 -17.30 0.48
CA TYR A 299 -5.05 -16.81 0.48
C TYR A 299 -5.15 -15.50 -0.27
N TYR A 300 -5.66 -15.54 -1.49
CA TYR A 300 -5.87 -14.30 -2.22
C TYR A 300 -7.04 -13.53 -1.61
N TYR A 301 -6.79 -12.33 -1.07
CA TYR A 301 -7.85 -11.47 -0.56
C TYR A 301 -8.39 -10.62 -1.69
N HIS A 302 -9.62 -10.93 -2.11
CA HIS A 302 -10.34 -10.14 -3.10
C HIS A 302 -11.18 -9.03 -2.45
N LEU A 303 -10.56 -7.89 -2.11
CA LEU A 303 -11.30 -6.71 -1.63
C LEU A 303 -12.09 -6.09 -2.80
N VAL A 304 -13.36 -6.47 -2.99
CA VAL A 304 -14.36 -5.60 -3.66
C VAL A 304 -14.93 -4.58 -2.65
N TYR A 305 -14.06 -4.03 -1.79
CA TYR A 305 -14.50 -3.14 -0.69
C TYR A 305 -14.56 -1.67 -1.12
N ASN A 306 -14.04 -1.32 -2.31
CA ASN A 306 -13.76 0.06 -2.71
C ASN A 306 -14.62 0.62 -3.84
N THR A 307 -15.93 0.38 -3.77
CA THR A 307 -16.89 1.49 -3.94
C THR A 307 -17.46 1.97 -2.59
N TRP A 308 -16.90 1.47 -1.48
CA TRP A 308 -17.20 1.77 -0.08
C TRP A 308 -18.64 1.55 0.36
N TRP A 309 -18.77 0.64 1.32
CA TRP A 309 -19.80 0.57 2.37
C TRP A 309 -19.98 1.86 3.20
N ALA A 310 -19.43 3.01 2.77
CA ALA A 310 -19.45 4.26 3.52
C ALA A 310 -20.86 4.70 3.92
N ARG A 311 -21.89 4.37 3.11
CA ARG A 311 -23.27 4.73 3.46
C ARG A 311 -24.39 3.82 2.87
N GLY A 312 -24.06 2.70 2.20
CA GLY A 312 -24.90 1.48 2.01
C GLY A 312 -25.89 1.38 0.83
N GLU A 313 -25.62 0.50 -0.14
CA GLU A 313 -26.55 -0.37 -0.92
C GLU A 313 -25.80 -1.09 -2.09
N ASP A 314 -26.46 -2.06 -2.74
CA ASP A 314 -25.91 -3.13 -3.59
C ASP A 314 -25.26 -2.71 -4.93
N ASN A 315 -24.13 -3.35 -5.30
CA ASN A 315 -23.36 -3.07 -6.53
C ASN A 315 -23.38 -4.23 -7.56
N LEU A 316 -24.56 -4.49 -8.14
CA LEU A 316 -24.94 -5.70 -8.92
C LEU A 316 -24.16 -6.04 -10.20
N LEU A 317 -23.29 -5.15 -10.72
CA LEU A 317 -22.79 -5.27 -12.10
C LEU A 317 -21.29 -5.63 -12.23
N ASN A 318 -20.44 -5.25 -11.26
CA ASN A 318 -18.98 -5.33 -11.43
C ASN A 318 -18.36 -6.74 -11.27
N LEU A 319 -19.11 -7.76 -10.83
CA LEU A 319 -18.57 -9.10 -10.57
C LEU A 319 -18.76 -10.11 -11.72
N VAL A 320 -19.66 -9.84 -12.67
CA VAL A 320 -20.10 -10.84 -13.67
C VAL A 320 -19.25 -10.83 -14.93
N LEU A 321 -18.44 -9.78 -15.16
CA LEU A 321 -18.10 -9.35 -16.52
C LEU A 321 -16.63 -9.45 -16.88
N GLU A 322 -15.74 -9.11 -15.95
CA GLU A 322 -14.31 -9.38 -16.08
C GLU A 322 -13.69 -9.29 -14.68
N PRO A 323 -13.66 -10.38 -13.90
CA PRO A 323 -12.98 -10.37 -12.63
C PRO A 323 -11.47 -10.27 -12.90
N ASN A 324 -10.92 -9.07 -12.73
CA ASN A 324 -9.50 -8.69 -12.79
C ASN A 324 -8.66 -9.10 -14.03
N GLY A 325 -9.25 -9.41 -15.19
CA GLY A 325 -8.57 -9.52 -16.50
C GLY A 325 -7.48 -10.60 -16.63
N GLY A 326 -6.34 -10.42 -15.97
CA GLY A 326 -5.23 -11.38 -15.88
C GLY A 326 -5.10 -12.11 -14.53
N LEU A 327 -5.56 -11.52 -13.42
CA LEU A 327 -5.27 -12.09 -12.07
C LEU A 327 -5.95 -13.43 -11.80
N TRP A 328 -7.17 -13.67 -12.30
CA TRP A 328 -7.85 -14.96 -12.08
C TRP A 328 -7.25 -16.13 -12.87
N PRO A 329 -6.90 -15.97 -14.16
CA PRO A 329 -6.07 -16.95 -14.87
C PRO A 329 -4.74 -17.23 -14.14
N GLU A 330 -4.09 -16.22 -13.57
CA GLU A 330 -2.83 -16.40 -12.83
C GLU A 330 -3.04 -17.12 -11.49
N LEU A 331 -4.06 -16.74 -10.71
CA LEU A 331 -4.47 -17.45 -9.50
C LEU A 331 -4.74 -18.93 -9.76
N LYS A 332 -5.37 -19.27 -10.89
CA LYS A 332 -5.59 -20.68 -11.29
C LYS A 332 -4.27 -21.42 -11.53
N ARG A 333 -3.27 -20.77 -12.17
CA ARG A 333 -1.93 -21.34 -12.39
C ARG A 333 -1.21 -21.59 -11.06
N LEU A 334 -1.22 -20.59 -10.17
CA LEU A 334 -0.60 -20.66 -8.85
C LEU A 334 -1.29 -21.70 -7.95
N ALA A 335 -2.62 -21.78 -7.97
CA ALA A 335 -3.40 -22.79 -7.26
C ALA A 335 -3.08 -24.21 -7.73
N ALA A 336 -2.93 -24.42 -9.04
CA ALA A 336 -2.54 -25.72 -9.59
C ALA A 336 -1.14 -26.14 -9.14
N VAL A 337 -0.16 -25.22 -9.09
CA VAL A 337 1.17 -25.49 -8.53
C VAL A 337 1.09 -25.81 -7.04
N ALA A 338 0.43 -24.96 -6.26
CA ALA A 338 0.33 -25.09 -4.81
C ALA A 338 -0.36 -26.40 -4.40
N THR A 339 -1.44 -26.79 -5.07
CA THR A 339 -2.19 -28.00 -4.73
C THR A 339 -1.58 -29.30 -5.25
N THR A 340 -0.64 -29.25 -6.20
CA THR A 340 0.06 -30.45 -6.71
C THR A 340 1.41 -30.69 -6.05
N VAL A 341 2.26 -29.66 -5.95
CA VAL A 341 3.61 -29.78 -5.34
C VAL A 341 3.58 -29.52 -3.84
N GLY A 342 2.72 -28.61 -3.38
CA GLY A 342 2.64 -28.21 -1.96
C GLY A 342 2.44 -29.35 -0.95
N PRO A 343 1.69 -30.44 -1.24
CA PRO A 343 1.63 -31.62 -0.35
C PRO A 343 3.00 -32.20 0.02
N CYS A 344 3.99 -32.16 -0.89
CA CYS A 344 5.37 -32.59 -0.59
C CYS A 344 6.11 -31.62 0.34
N LEU A 345 5.70 -30.35 0.36
CA LEU A 345 6.33 -29.25 1.11
C LEU A 345 5.70 -29.03 2.50
N VAL A 346 4.58 -29.68 2.80
CA VAL A 346 3.90 -29.68 4.10
C VAL A 346 4.86 -29.94 5.28
N PRO A 347 5.63 -31.04 5.31
CA PRO A 347 6.52 -31.37 6.44
C PRO A 347 7.82 -30.54 6.49
N CYS A 348 8.06 -29.65 5.52
CA CYS A 348 9.32 -28.93 5.42
C CYS A 348 9.37 -27.67 6.27
N ARG A 349 10.55 -27.27 6.75
CA ARG A 349 10.85 -25.92 7.28
C ARG A 349 11.75 -25.17 6.32
N SER A 350 11.74 -23.84 6.37
CA SER A 350 12.80 -23.06 5.71
C SER A 350 14.11 -23.21 6.50
N LEU A 351 15.24 -23.26 5.80
CA LEU A 351 16.55 -23.09 6.40
C LEU A 351 17.02 -21.64 6.23
N ASP A 352 17.83 -21.18 7.18
CA ASP A 352 18.69 -20.01 6.96
C ASP A 352 19.61 -20.26 5.75
N PRO A 353 20.09 -19.20 5.06
CA PRO A 353 20.77 -19.34 3.79
C PRO A 353 22.05 -20.17 3.90
N VAL A 354 21.98 -21.39 3.40
CA VAL A 354 23.13 -22.11 2.83
C VAL A 354 23.54 -21.35 1.55
N ASP A 355 24.84 -21.15 1.35
CA ASP A 355 25.37 -20.33 0.25
C ASP A 355 25.22 -21.06 -1.10
N ILE A 356 24.02 -20.99 -1.67
CA ILE A 356 23.71 -21.41 -3.04
C ILE A 356 24.18 -20.28 -3.96
N GLY A 357 25.27 -20.50 -4.68
CA GLY A 357 25.78 -19.51 -5.63
C GLY A 357 24.77 -19.24 -6.74
N ILE A 358 24.51 -17.96 -7.04
CA ILE A 358 23.57 -17.54 -8.09
C ILE A 358 24.32 -16.68 -9.10
N ASP A 359 24.61 -17.23 -10.29
CA ASP A 359 25.06 -16.44 -11.44
C ASP A 359 23.83 -15.98 -12.22
N CYS A 360 23.48 -14.69 -12.09
CA CYS A 360 22.39 -14.04 -12.81
C CYS A 360 22.63 -12.52 -12.90
N GLY A 361 21.84 -11.84 -13.75
CA GLY A 361 21.85 -10.37 -13.79
C GLY A 361 21.31 -9.73 -12.49
N SER A 362 21.38 -8.41 -12.39
CA SER A 362 20.77 -7.64 -11.29
C SER A 362 19.56 -6.85 -11.75
N VAL A 363 18.54 -6.71 -10.90
CA VAL A 363 17.40 -5.82 -11.13
C VAL A 363 17.40 -4.64 -10.16
N ARG A 364 16.76 -3.54 -10.59
CA ARG A 364 16.53 -2.34 -9.78
C ARG A 364 15.10 -1.86 -9.93
N PHE A 365 14.39 -1.85 -8.81
CA PHE A 365 13.11 -1.21 -8.56
C PHE A 365 13.31 -0.18 -7.42
N ILE A 366 12.26 0.53 -7.00
CA ILE A 366 12.42 1.51 -5.91
C ILE A 366 12.75 0.78 -4.61
N GLU A 367 11.97 -0.28 -4.35
CA GLU A 367 11.92 -1.03 -3.11
C GLU A 367 12.95 -2.16 -3.08
N TYR A 368 13.69 -2.38 -4.18
CA TYR A 368 14.61 -3.52 -4.31
C TYR A 368 15.74 -3.27 -5.31
N GLN A 369 16.97 -3.47 -4.87
CA GLN A 369 18.15 -3.62 -5.72
C GLN A 369 18.87 -4.90 -5.32
N GLY A 370 19.07 -5.82 -6.26
CA GLY A 370 19.64 -7.13 -5.97
C GLY A 370 19.66 -8.08 -7.17
N PRO A 371 19.98 -9.36 -6.96
CA PRO A 371 19.99 -10.36 -8.02
C PRO A 371 18.60 -10.52 -8.66
N ALA A 372 18.60 -10.71 -9.98
CA ALA A 372 17.39 -10.95 -10.76
C ALA A 372 16.71 -12.28 -10.39
N ILE A 373 17.46 -13.23 -9.81
CA ILE A 373 16.94 -14.50 -9.30
C ILE A 373 17.22 -14.58 -7.80
N GLY A 374 16.18 -14.81 -7.00
CA GLY A 374 16.28 -15.21 -5.60
C GLY A 374 16.17 -16.72 -5.45
N VAL A 375 16.67 -17.27 -4.35
CA VAL A 375 16.54 -18.70 -4.02
C VAL A 375 16.23 -18.91 -2.54
N GLY A 376 15.40 -19.90 -2.24
CA GLY A 376 15.17 -20.39 -0.88
C GLY A 376 15.37 -21.89 -0.79
N LEU A 377 15.79 -22.34 0.39
CA LEU A 377 16.04 -23.74 0.70
C LEU A 377 15.07 -24.20 1.79
N LEU A 378 14.34 -25.27 1.51
CA LEU A 378 13.46 -25.94 2.47
C LEU A 378 14.06 -27.31 2.82
N GLN A 379 14.04 -27.68 4.10
CA GLN A 379 14.44 -29.01 4.59
C GLN A 379 13.23 -29.77 5.07
N ASP A 380 13.11 -31.03 4.68
CA ASP A 380 12.08 -31.94 5.18
C ASP A 380 12.39 -32.40 6.61
N ILE A 381 11.46 -32.20 7.55
CA ILE A 381 11.70 -32.47 8.98
C ILE A 381 11.86 -33.97 9.27
N PRO A 382 11.01 -34.90 8.78
CA PRO A 382 11.16 -36.33 9.03
C PRO A 382 12.28 -36.99 8.21
N ARG A 383 12.72 -36.35 7.11
CA ARG A 383 13.85 -36.82 6.28
C ARG A 383 14.88 -35.70 6.10
N PRO A 384 15.75 -35.41 7.09
CA PRO A 384 16.66 -34.25 7.06
C PRO A 384 17.66 -34.20 5.89
N LYS A 385 17.81 -35.29 5.11
CA LYS A 385 18.61 -35.32 3.87
C LYS A 385 17.83 -34.84 2.64
N ARG A 386 16.49 -34.88 2.65
CA ARG A 386 15.60 -34.41 1.59
C ARG A 386 15.42 -32.89 1.69
N HIS A 387 15.78 -32.18 0.64
CA HIS A 387 15.68 -30.72 0.57
C HIS A 387 14.92 -30.29 -0.69
N PHE A 388 14.36 -29.09 -0.67
CA PHE A 388 13.70 -28.48 -1.81
C PHE A 388 14.29 -27.09 -2.08
N VAL A 389 14.72 -26.85 -3.31
CA VAL A 389 15.26 -25.57 -3.78
C VAL A 389 14.17 -24.84 -4.54
N VAL A 390 13.85 -23.61 -4.11
CA VAL A 390 12.76 -22.80 -4.66
C VAL A 390 13.34 -21.48 -5.18
N PRO A 391 13.78 -21.43 -6.45
CA PRO A 391 14.19 -20.18 -7.09
C PRO A 391 12.99 -19.40 -7.63
N TRP A 392 13.11 -18.07 -7.60
CA TRP A 392 12.11 -17.15 -8.14
C TRP A 392 12.77 -15.96 -8.85
N ASN A 393 12.03 -15.34 -9.77
CA ASN A 393 12.45 -14.17 -10.54
C ASN A 393 12.02 -12.89 -9.82
N ASN A 394 12.97 -12.01 -9.49
CA ASN A 394 12.71 -10.67 -8.95
C ASN A 394 12.40 -9.64 -10.06
N ASP A 395 12.64 -9.98 -11.33
CA ASP A 395 12.24 -9.16 -12.46
C ASP A 395 10.75 -9.34 -12.78
N LEU A 396 9.99 -8.27 -12.62
CA LEU A 396 8.56 -8.20 -12.96
C LEU A 396 8.30 -7.85 -14.44
N ARG A 397 9.36 -7.54 -15.21
CA ARG A 397 9.26 -7.01 -16.58
C ARG A 397 9.81 -7.99 -17.62
N ALA A 398 10.86 -8.74 -17.28
CA ALA A 398 11.52 -9.66 -18.21
C ALA A 398 11.70 -11.08 -17.64
N LYS A 399 11.77 -12.04 -18.56
CA LYS A 399 12.16 -13.42 -18.27
C LYS A 399 13.63 -13.45 -17.92
N GLN A 400 13.99 -14.14 -16.84
CA GLN A 400 15.37 -14.24 -16.35
C GLN A 400 15.91 -15.66 -16.45
N THR A 401 17.21 -15.78 -16.67
CA THR A 401 17.94 -17.06 -16.71
C THR A 401 19.20 -16.91 -15.88
N GLY A 402 19.56 -17.95 -15.13
CA GLY A 402 20.77 -17.96 -14.30
C GLY A 402 21.18 -19.38 -13.93
N ILE A 403 22.37 -19.49 -13.34
CA ILE A 403 22.95 -20.76 -12.90
C ILE A 403 22.94 -20.80 -11.37
N LEU A 404 22.29 -21.82 -10.80
CA LEU A 404 22.30 -22.10 -9.38
C LEU A 404 23.38 -23.15 -9.10
N THR A 405 24.37 -22.80 -8.29
CA THR A 405 25.47 -23.68 -7.88
C THR A 405 25.20 -24.21 -6.48
N LEU A 406 25.02 -25.52 -6.34
CA LEU A 406 24.74 -26.15 -5.05
C LEU A 406 26.08 -26.52 -4.38
N PRO A 407 26.30 -26.15 -3.11
CA PRO A 407 27.58 -26.45 -2.45
C PRO A 407 27.72 -27.95 -2.11
N PRO A 408 28.95 -28.48 -1.96
CA PRO A 408 29.20 -29.92 -1.89
C PRO A 408 28.48 -30.64 -0.74
N GLU A 409 28.32 -29.99 0.42
CA GLU A 409 27.59 -30.50 1.57
C GLU A 409 26.08 -30.58 1.35
N LEU A 410 25.54 -29.72 0.47
CA LEU A 410 24.15 -29.74 0.05
C LEU A 410 23.92 -30.82 -1.02
N LEU A 411 24.87 -31.03 -1.94
CA LEU A 411 24.83 -32.18 -2.87
C LEU A 411 25.03 -33.52 -2.14
N ALA A 412 26.22 -33.79 -1.60
CA ALA A 412 26.55 -35.02 -0.86
C ALA A 412 26.06 -36.33 -1.52
N GLY A 413 26.16 -36.44 -2.85
CA GLY A 413 25.71 -37.60 -3.63
C GLY A 413 24.22 -37.66 -3.94
N ARG A 414 23.44 -36.62 -3.60
CA ARG A 414 22.03 -36.47 -4.00
C ARG A 414 21.90 -35.93 -5.42
N LEU A 415 20.76 -36.25 -6.04
CA LEU A 415 20.39 -35.80 -7.38
C LEU A 415 19.34 -34.68 -7.30
N VAL A 416 19.29 -33.84 -8.35
CA VAL A 416 18.32 -32.74 -8.47
C VAL A 416 17.19 -33.17 -9.42
N TYR A 417 15.94 -32.97 -9.00
CA TYR A 417 14.76 -33.29 -9.78
C TYR A 417 13.83 -32.09 -9.90
N ASP A 418 13.32 -31.81 -11.10
CA ASP A 418 12.28 -30.80 -11.31
C ASP A 418 10.91 -31.41 -11.00
N LEU A 419 10.20 -30.88 -10.00
CA LEU A 419 8.91 -31.41 -9.56
C LEU A 419 7.72 -30.94 -10.42
N HIS A 420 7.91 -29.96 -11.29
CA HIS A 420 6.91 -29.57 -12.28
C HIS A 420 6.93 -30.54 -13.46
N ASP A 421 8.13 -30.82 -13.97
CA ASP A 421 8.31 -31.66 -15.15
C ASP A 421 8.45 -33.17 -14.80
N LEU A 422 8.60 -33.51 -13.52
CA LEU A 422 8.85 -34.86 -12.99
C LEU A 422 10.02 -35.56 -13.71
N ARG A 423 11.20 -34.91 -13.68
CA ARG A 423 12.43 -35.41 -14.31
C ARG A 423 13.68 -35.03 -13.52
N GLU A 424 14.74 -35.79 -13.70
CA GLU A 424 16.08 -35.45 -13.24
C GLU A 424 16.64 -34.23 -14.01
N VAL A 425 17.42 -33.40 -13.31
CA VAL A 425 18.12 -32.23 -13.83
C VAL A 425 19.61 -32.52 -13.78
N ALA A 426 20.23 -32.62 -14.96
CA ALA A 426 21.67 -32.85 -15.08
C ALA A 426 22.46 -31.64 -14.52
N LEU A 427 23.41 -31.93 -13.63
CA LEU A 427 24.34 -30.94 -13.06
C LEU A 427 25.58 -30.76 -13.96
N ARG A 428 26.11 -29.55 -13.99
CA ARG A 428 27.43 -29.20 -14.54
C ARG A 428 28.17 -28.38 -13.49
N ASP A 429 29.35 -28.84 -13.09
CA ASP A 429 30.19 -28.18 -12.07
C ASP A 429 29.40 -27.85 -10.78
N SER A 430 28.62 -28.82 -10.30
CA SER A 430 27.70 -28.71 -9.15
C SER A 430 26.53 -27.73 -9.32
N GLY A 431 26.36 -27.11 -10.49
CA GLY A 431 25.28 -26.20 -10.80
C GLY A 431 24.28 -26.68 -11.86
N PHE A 432 23.14 -25.99 -11.94
CA PHE A 432 22.13 -26.18 -12.98
C PHE A 432 21.50 -24.85 -13.40
N THR A 433 21.07 -24.78 -14.65
CA THR A 433 20.43 -23.59 -15.21
C THR A 433 18.94 -23.55 -14.88
N VAL A 434 18.46 -22.40 -14.43
CA VAL A 434 17.03 -22.11 -14.29
C VAL A 434 16.62 -20.99 -15.24
N SER A 435 15.41 -21.07 -15.79
CA SER A 435 14.84 -20.03 -16.65
C SER A 435 13.40 -19.77 -16.23
N LEU A 436 13.12 -18.54 -15.80
CA LEU A 436 11.93 -18.15 -15.05
C LEU A 436 11.25 -16.96 -15.72
N GLU A 437 9.95 -17.09 -16.00
CA GLU A 437 9.10 -15.99 -16.50
C GLU A 437 9.09 -14.80 -15.52
N PRO A 438 8.65 -13.60 -15.91
CA PRO A 438 8.59 -12.44 -15.01
C PRO A 438 7.83 -12.76 -13.70
N GLY A 439 8.42 -12.50 -12.53
CA GLY A 439 7.89 -12.91 -11.22
C GLY A 439 7.71 -14.42 -11.00
N GLY A 440 8.17 -15.27 -11.92
CA GLY A 440 7.98 -16.73 -11.89
C GLY A 440 8.94 -17.48 -10.97
N GLY A 441 8.73 -18.78 -10.82
CA GLY A 441 9.56 -19.65 -9.97
C GLY A 441 9.33 -21.12 -10.28
N ARG A 442 10.09 -22.00 -9.62
CA ARG A 442 9.97 -23.47 -9.70
C ARG A 442 10.28 -24.12 -8.35
N VAL A 443 9.96 -25.40 -8.21
CA VAL A 443 10.40 -26.25 -7.09
C VAL A 443 11.25 -27.40 -7.62
N PHE A 444 12.46 -27.52 -7.09
CA PHE A 444 13.37 -28.64 -7.33
C PHE A 444 13.51 -29.46 -6.05
N LEU A 445 13.47 -30.78 -6.16
CA LEU A 445 13.84 -31.72 -5.09
C LEU A 445 15.34 -32.01 -5.17
N LEU A 446 16.00 -32.03 -4.02
CA LEU A 446 17.35 -32.54 -3.84
C LEU A 446 17.30 -33.72 -2.87
N GLY A 447 17.51 -34.92 -3.39
CA GLY A 447 17.29 -36.16 -2.65
C GLY A 447 17.76 -37.40 -3.40
N THR A 448 17.25 -38.55 -2.98
CA THR A 448 17.47 -39.85 -3.64
C THR A 448 16.41 -40.12 -4.72
N ALA A 449 16.62 -41.15 -5.54
CA ALA A 449 15.60 -41.62 -6.48
C ALA A 449 14.32 -42.14 -5.78
N GLU A 450 14.43 -42.65 -4.55
CA GLU A 450 13.30 -43.03 -3.69
C GLU A 450 12.53 -41.79 -3.21
N ASP A 451 13.23 -40.75 -2.74
CA ASP A 451 12.60 -39.46 -2.39
C ASP A 451 11.87 -38.83 -3.58
N PHE A 452 12.42 -38.99 -4.80
CA PHE A 452 11.79 -38.56 -6.04
C PHE A 452 10.55 -39.39 -6.38
N ALA A 453 10.62 -40.72 -6.25
CA ALA A 453 9.47 -41.60 -6.48
C ALA A 453 8.29 -41.27 -5.54
N ASP A 454 8.56 -41.07 -4.25
CA ASP A 454 7.55 -40.68 -3.26
C ASP A 454 6.90 -39.32 -3.58
N CYS A 455 7.72 -38.33 -3.96
CA CYS A 455 7.22 -37.03 -4.40
C CYS A 455 6.44 -37.13 -5.71
N ALA A 456 6.88 -37.94 -6.66
CA ALA A 456 6.19 -38.15 -7.93
C ALA A 456 4.84 -38.84 -7.76
N GLU A 457 4.72 -39.88 -6.92
CA GLU A 457 3.43 -40.51 -6.60
C GLU A 457 2.47 -39.48 -5.97
N THR A 458 2.95 -38.72 -4.98
CA THR A 458 2.17 -37.66 -4.32
C THR A 458 1.68 -36.60 -5.32
N ILE A 459 2.55 -36.14 -6.21
CA ILE A 459 2.23 -35.13 -7.23
C ILE A 459 1.25 -35.68 -8.27
N CYS A 460 1.44 -36.93 -8.73
CA CYS A 460 0.55 -37.57 -9.69
C CYS A 460 -0.85 -37.79 -9.11
N GLN A 461 -0.96 -38.27 -7.87
CA GLN A 461 -2.24 -38.36 -7.16
C GLN A 461 -2.92 -36.98 -7.05
N ALA A 462 -2.18 -35.93 -6.67
CA ALA A 462 -2.71 -34.58 -6.56
C ALA A 462 -3.16 -33.99 -7.92
N ARG A 463 -2.49 -34.33 -9.03
CA ARG A 463 -2.86 -33.92 -10.40
C ARG A 463 -4.21 -34.47 -10.87
N VAL A 464 -4.71 -35.55 -10.28
CA VAL A 464 -6.05 -36.11 -10.57
C VAL A 464 -7.17 -35.29 -9.93
N ARG A 465 -6.90 -34.67 -8.76
CA ARG A 465 -7.92 -34.00 -7.92
C ARG A 465 -8.67 -32.87 -8.64
N GLN A 466 -7.97 -31.94 -9.28
CA GLN A 466 -8.64 -30.80 -9.94
C GLN A 466 -9.52 -31.24 -11.13
N PRO A 467 -9.05 -32.10 -12.06
CA PRO A 467 -9.92 -32.69 -13.08
C PRO A 467 -11.12 -33.44 -12.50
N ARG A 468 -10.93 -34.25 -11.45
CA ARG A 468 -12.02 -34.99 -10.77
C ARG A 468 -13.10 -34.06 -10.22
N VAL A 469 -12.71 -33.06 -9.45
CA VAL A 469 -13.62 -32.06 -8.86
C VAL A 469 -14.33 -31.26 -9.95
N THR A 470 -13.60 -30.87 -11.00
CA THR A 470 -14.15 -30.17 -12.17
C THR A 470 -15.20 -31.03 -12.87
N ALA A 471 -14.89 -32.30 -13.19
CA ALA A 471 -15.79 -33.23 -13.84
C ALA A 471 -17.07 -33.45 -13.02
N ARG A 472 -16.96 -33.69 -11.69
CA ARG A 472 -18.12 -33.89 -10.80
C ARG A 472 -19.04 -32.66 -10.77
N ILE A 473 -18.48 -31.46 -10.63
CA ILE A 473 -19.25 -30.21 -10.59
C ILE A 473 -19.90 -29.93 -11.96
N ARG A 474 -19.13 -30.02 -13.05
CA ARG A 474 -19.61 -29.81 -14.42
C ARG A 474 -20.73 -30.80 -14.78
N ARG A 475 -20.57 -32.09 -14.43
CA ARG A 475 -21.61 -33.13 -14.57
C ARG A 475 -22.87 -32.78 -13.79
N ARG A 476 -22.76 -32.38 -12.52
CA ARG A 476 -23.92 -32.00 -11.69
C ARG A 476 -24.64 -30.77 -12.24
N LEU A 477 -23.91 -29.79 -12.76
CA LEU A 477 -24.50 -28.60 -13.39
C LEU A 477 -25.17 -28.94 -14.73
N LEU A 478 -24.57 -29.80 -15.55
CA LEU A 478 -25.17 -30.30 -16.79
C LEU A 478 -26.48 -31.06 -16.49
N ALA A 479 -26.51 -31.90 -15.46
CA ALA A 479 -27.71 -32.64 -15.05
C ALA A 479 -28.88 -31.75 -14.57
N ARG A 480 -28.64 -30.46 -14.26
CA ARG A 480 -29.68 -29.47 -13.96
C ARG A 480 -30.27 -28.81 -15.22
N GLN A 481 -29.71 -29.04 -16.42
CA GLN A 481 -30.18 -28.44 -17.67
C GLN A 481 -31.26 -29.32 -18.35
N PRO A 482 -32.42 -28.76 -18.75
CA PRO A 482 -33.43 -29.51 -19.50
C PRO A 482 -32.88 -30.09 -20.81
N GLY A 483 -33.09 -31.39 -21.02
CA GLY A 483 -32.73 -32.10 -22.26
C GLY A 483 -31.27 -32.56 -22.37
N ALA A 484 -30.39 -32.22 -21.41
CA ALA A 484 -28.99 -32.66 -21.43
C ALA A 484 -28.82 -34.16 -21.12
N ARG A 485 -27.82 -34.81 -21.73
CA ARG A 485 -27.49 -36.23 -21.50
C ARG A 485 -26.15 -36.37 -20.77
N THR A 486 -26.11 -37.11 -19.66
CA THR A 486 -24.87 -37.32 -18.88
C THR A 486 -24.15 -38.65 -19.19
N THR A 487 -24.73 -39.56 -19.99
CA THR A 487 -24.28 -40.96 -20.12
C THR A 487 -22.78 -41.11 -20.47
N SER A 488 -22.26 -40.31 -21.41
CA SER A 488 -20.83 -40.31 -21.77
C SER A 488 -19.94 -39.73 -20.67
N VAL A 489 -20.40 -38.67 -20.00
CA VAL A 489 -19.71 -38.04 -18.86
C VAL A 489 -19.61 -39.03 -17.69
N ASP A 490 -20.69 -39.76 -17.41
CA ASP A 490 -20.78 -40.76 -16.36
C ASP A 490 -19.87 -41.97 -16.65
N ALA A 491 -19.80 -42.42 -17.91
CA ALA A 491 -18.87 -43.46 -18.34
C ALA A 491 -17.39 -43.04 -18.13
N PHE A 492 -17.00 -41.84 -18.58
CA PHE A 492 -15.64 -41.34 -18.36
C PHE A 492 -15.29 -41.16 -16.87
N ILE A 493 -16.24 -40.74 -16.04
CA ILE A 493 -16.05 -40.66 -14.58
C ILE A 493 -15.85 -42.05 -13.96
N ALA A 494 -16.61 -43.06 -14.40
CA ALA A 494 -16.47 -44.44 -13.91
C ALA A 494 -15.12 -45.06 -14.32
N GLU A 495 -14.70 -44.88 -15.57
CA GLU A 495 -13.37 -45.29 -16.05
C GLU A 495 -12.24 -44.62 -15.26
N ALA A 496 -12.37 -43.31 -14.99
CA ALA A 496 -11.40 -42.58 -14.17
C ALA A 496 -11.29 -43.13 -12.74
N GLN A 497 -12.43 -43.49 -12.12
CA GLN A 497 -12.46 -44.09 -10.78
C GLN A 497 -11.84 -45.50 -10.74
N VAL A 498 -11.95 -46.28 -11.82
CA VAL A 498 -11.28 -47.60 -11.92
C VAL A 498 -9.76 -47.41 -12.03
N ALA A 499 -9.30 -46.51 -12.89
CA ALA A 499 -7.89 -46.17 -13.02
C ALA A 499 -7.30 -45.63 -11.70
N GLU A 500 -8.04 -44.77 -10.99
CA GLU A 500 -7.61 -44.22 -9.71
C GLU A 500 -7.45 -45.31 -8.63
N LYS A 501 -8.39 -46.27 -8.55
CA LYS A 501 -8.26 -47.44 -7.64
C LYS A 501 -7.07 -48.33 -7.98
N ALA A 502 -6.67 -48.38 -9.26
CA ALA A 502 -5.48 -49.09 -9.71
C ALA A 502 -4.17 -48.30 -9.56
N LYS A 503 -4.21 -47.07 -9.01
CA LYS A 503 -3.10 -46.10 -8.99
C LYS A 503 -2.57 -45.70 -10.38
N ASP A 504 -3.34 -45.90 -11.45
CA ASP A 504 -3.03 -45.38 -12.78
C ASP A 504 -3.49 -43.91 -12.85
N TRP A 505 -2.67 -43.03 -12.29
CA TRP A 505 -2.97 -41.62 -12.14
C TRP A 505 -3.08 -40.88 -13.48
N ASP A 506 -2.30 -41.28 -14.50
CA ASP A 506 -2.32 -40.64 -15.81
C ASP A 506 -3.59 -41.01 -16.58
N THR A 507 -4.01 -42.29 -16.58
CA THR A 507 -5.32 -42.67 -17.15
C THR A 507 -6.45 -42.03 -16.36
N ALA A 508 -6.41 -42.01 -15.03
CA ALA A 508 -7.45 -41.37 -14.21
C ALA A 508 -7.59 -39.87 -14.56
N ARG A 509 -6.47 -39.16 -14.66
CA ARG A 509 -6.42 -37.74 -15.06
C ARG A 509 -6.97 -37.53 -16.48
N ALA A 510 -6.57 -38.37 -17.44
CA ALA A 510 -7.03 -38.29 -18.82
C ALA A 510 -8.53 -38.53 -18.95
N ARG A 511 -9.08 -39.52 -18.23
CA ARG A 511 -10.52 -39.84 -18.23
C ARG A 511 -11.37 -38.78 -17.54
N TYR A 512 -10.91 -38.18 -16.42
CA TYR A 512 -11.57 -37.00 -15.87
C TYR A 512 -11.51 -35.79 -16.83
N GLY A 513 -10.43 -35.59 -17.57
CA GLY A 513 -10.34 -34.60 -18.65
C GLY A 513 -11.36 -34.87 -19.76
N ALA A 514 -11.50 -36.13 -20.20
CA ALA A 514 -12.50 -36.54 -21.18
C ALA A 514 -13.94 -36.31 -20.70
N ALA A 515 -14.23 -36.53 -19.41
CA ALA A 515 -15.52 -36.20 -18.80
C ALA A 515 -15.84 -34.69 -18.87
N VAL A 516 -14.85 -33.82 -18.61
CA VAL A 516 -15.04 -32.35 -18.76
C VAL A 516 -15.28 -31.97 -20.22
N ASN A 517 -14.49 -32.52 -21.16
CA ASN A 517 -14.67 -32.27 -22.60
C ASN A 517 -16.06 -32.74 -23.08
N ALA A 518 -16.54 -33.89 -22.59
CA ALA A 518 -17.87 -34.39 -22.90
C ALA A 518 -19.00 -33.50 -22.34
N VAL A 519 -18.81 -32.86 -21.18
CA VAL A 519 -19.73 -31.80 -20.71
C VAL A 519 -19.70 -30.60 -21.65
N ASP A 520 -18.51 -30.12 -22.03
CA ASP A 520 -18.38 -28.98 -22.94
C ASP A 520 -18.99 -29.28 -24.34
N GLU A 521 -18.99 -30.54 -24.78
CA GLU A 521 -19.69 -30.98 -26.00
C GLU A 521 -21.21 -31.03 -25.84
N GLN A 522 -21.72 -31.49 -24.69
CA GLN A 522 -23.15 -31.40 -24.40
C GLN A 522 -23.61 -29.93 -24.27
N GLU A 523 -22.83 -29.07 -23.60
CA GLU A 523 -23.10 -27.61 -23.54
C GLU A 523 -23.10 -26.97 -24.94
N LYS A 524 -22.25 -27.42 -25.88
CA LYS A 524 -22.32 -26.99 -27.30
C LYS A 524 -23.63 -27.39 -27.98
N SER A 525 -24.24 -28.52 -27.61
CA SER A 525 -25.55 -28.93 -28.18
C SER A 525 -26.71 -28.06 -27.65
N VAL A 526 -26.53 -27.41 -26.50
CA VAL A 526 -27.46 -26.47 -25.87
C VAL A 526 -27.15 -25.00 -26.28
N ARG A 527 -26.31 -24.78 -27.29
CA ARG A 527 -25.70 -23.48 -27.72
C ARG A 527 -26.58 -22.23 -27.64
N HIS A 528 -27.86 -22.35 -27.97
CA HIS A 528 -28.80 -21.24 -27.92
C HIS A 528 -28.80 -20.48 -26.58
N LEU A 529 -28.64 -21.15 -25.43
CA LEU A 529 -28.58 -20.47 -24.12
C LEU A 529 -27.24 -19.73 -23.89
N LEU A 530 -26.13 -20.24 -24.44
CA LEU A 530 -24.81 -19.61 -24.29
C LEU A 530 -24.69 -18.30 -25.08
N GLU A 531 -25.29 -18.23 -26.27
CA GLU A 531 -25.32 -17.00 -27.07
C GLU A 531 -26.20 -15.92 -26.42
N THR A 532 -27.33 -16.31 -25.83
CA THR A 532 -28.18 -15.45 -25.00
C THR A 532 -27.42 -14.86 -23.81
N ARG A 533 -26.70 -15.71 -23.08
CA ARG A 533 -25.87 -15.29 -21.95
C ARG A 533 -24.81 -14.26 -22.36
N ARG A 534 -24.10 -14.47 -23.47
CA ARG A 534 -23.09 -13.53 -23.99
C ARG A 534 -23.67 -12.14 -24.29
N GLN A 535 -24.90 -12.05 -24.80
CA GLN A 535 -25.58 -10.77 -25.04
C GLN A 535 -25.97 -10.07 -23.73
N LEU A 536 -26.43 -10.83 -22.72
CA LEU A 536 -26.72 -10.29 -21.39
C LEU A 536 -25.45 -9.82 -20.66
N ASP A 537 -24.33 -10.50 -20.87
CA ASP A 537 -23.02 -10.06 -20.35
C ASP A 537 -22.60 -8.73 -21.02
N GLN A 538 -22.78 -8.58 -22.34
CA GLN A 538 -22.51 -7.31 -23.05
C GLN A 538 -23.38 -6.16 -22.52
N LEU A 539 -24.69 -6.37 -22.35
CA LEU A 539 -25.61 -5.40 -21.73
C LEU A 539 -25.09 -4.92 -20.36
N ALA A 540 -24.74 -5.87 -19.49
CA ALA A 540 -24.29 -5.54 -18.14
C ALA A 540 -22.96 -4.78 -18.13
N ALA A 541 -22.05 -4.99 -19.10
CA ALA A 541 -20.83 -4.20 -19.23
C ALA A 541 -21.10 -2.72 -19.52
N VAL A 542 -22.05 -2.44 -20.42
CA VAL A 542 -22.48 -1.08 -20.71
C VAL A 542 -23.11 -0.44 -19.47
N LEU A 543 -23.94 -1.18 -18.73
CA LEU A 543 -24.57 -0.71 -17.49
C LEU A 543 -23.54 -0.45 -16.38
N SER A 544 -22.54 -1.33 -16.18
CA SER A 544 -21.53 -1.15 -15.13
C SER A 544 -20.69 0.12 -15.36
N ILE A 545 -20.24 0.34 -16.60
CA ILE A 545 -19.50 1.56 -16.98
C ILE A 545 -20.37 2.81 -16.78
N THR A 546 -21.68 2.69 -16.91
CA THR A 546 -22.63 3.80 -16.73
C THR A 546 -22.83 4.15 -15.25
N ASP A 547 -22.90 3.16 -14.37
CA ASP A 547 -22.94 3.35 -12.91
C ASP A 547 -21.64 4.01 -12.41
N ASP A 548 -20.48 3.49 -12.82
CA ASP A 548 -19.17 4.05 -12.46
C ASP A 548 -19.01 5.50 -12.93
N LEU A 549 -19.58 5.84 -14.09
CA LEU A 549 -19.61 7.22 -14.60
C LEU A 549 -20.39 8.16 -13.69
N LEU A 550 -21.62 7.77 -13.32
CA LEU A 550 -22.49 8.54 -12.44
C LEU A 550 -21.87 8.73 -11.05
N ARG A 551 -21.24 7.68 -10.48
CA ARG A 551 -20.57 7.75 -9.17
C ARG A 551 -19.32 8.63 -9.21
N THR A 552 -18.44 8.41 -10.18
CA THR A 552 -17.17 9.15 -10.29
C THR A 552 -17.39 10.65 -10.48
N HIS A 553 -18.45 11.02 -11.19
CA HIS A 553 -18.81 12.40 -11.53
C HIS A 553 -19.98 12.95 -10.70
N ALA A 554 -20.41 12.27 -9.62
CA ALA A 554 -21.57 12.69 -8.84
C ALA A 554 -21.51 14.16 -8.40
N LYS A 555 -20.36 14.61 -7.88
CA LYS A 555 -20.13 16.03 -7.51
C LYS A 555 -20.12 17.00 -8.71
N VAL A 556 -19.67 16.55 -9.87
CA VAL A 556 -19.67 17.35 -11.11
C VAL A 556 -21.11 17.51 -11.64
N LEU A 557 -21.92 16.46 -11.52
CA LEU A 557 -23.32 16.42 -11.93
C LEU A 557 -24.30 17.01 -10.90
N ASP A 558 -23.82 17.50 -9.74
CA ASP A 558 -24.65 17.94 -8.60
C ASP A 558 -25.59 16.85 -8.07
N ILE A 559 -25.14 15.59 -8.14
CA ILE A 559 -25.79 14.43 -7.52
C ILE A 559 -25.29 14.34 -6.08
N ASN A 560 -26.21 14.38 -5.13
CA ASN A 560 -25.87 14.33 -3.70
C ASN A 560 -25.29 12.95 -3.35
N SER A 561 -23.98 12.89 -3.10
CA SER A 561 -23.21 11.65 -2.96
C SER A 561 -23.35 11.02 -1.57
N GLY A 562 -24.58 10.68 -1.20
CA GLY A 562 -24.91 9.99 0.04
C GLY A 562 -25.50 8.62 -0.20
N ALA A 563 -24.91 7.62 0.48
CA ALA A 563 -25.58 6.36 0.83
C ALA A 563 -25.91 5.42 -0.31
N ARG A 564 -27.11 5.62 -0.82
CA ARG A 564 -27.87 4.62 -1.54
C ARG A 564 -27.70 4.89 -3.00
N SER A 565 -27.72 3.82 -3.79
CA SER A 565 -27.90 3.89 -5.23
C SER A 565 -29.03 4.86 -5.59
N LEU A 566 -28.77 5.69 -6.62
CA LEU A 566 -29.72 6.47 -7.43
C LEU A 566 -31.10 6.68 -6.78
N GLN A 567 -31.15 7.48 -5.71
CA GLN A 567 -32.37 7.71 -4.94
C GLN A 567 -33.40 8.53 -5.73
N ALA A 568 -34.66 8.53 -5.28
CA ALA A 568 -35.76 9.27 -5.89
C ALA A 568 -35.45 10.75 -6.17
N HIS A 569 -34.63 11.40 -5.33
CA HIS A 569 -34.22 12.79 -5.51
C HIS A 569 -33.18 13.00 -6.64
N HIS A 570 -32.42 11.97 -7.03
CA HIS A 570 -31.51 12.04 -8.19
C HIS A 570 -32.27 12.09 -9.51
N TYR A 571 -33.49 11.55 -9.57
CA TYR A 571 -34.40 11.70 -10.73
C TYR A 571 -34.82 13.15 -10.98
N GLN A 572 -34.77 14.00 -9.95
CA GLN A 572 -35.09 15.43 -10.05
C GLN A 572 -33.90 16.28 -10.53
N ASN A 573 -32.72 15.67 -10.75
CA ASN A 573 -31.56 16.39 -11.27
C ASN A 573 -31.83 16.91 -12.71
N PRO A 574 -31.67 18.22 -12.99
CA PRO A 574 -32.05 18.80 -14.28
C PRO A 574 -31.13 18.40 -15.45
N ARG A 575 -29.88 17.96 -15.17
CA ARG A 575 -28.89 17.61 -16.21
C ARG A 575 -29.00 16.14 -16.63
N VAL A 576 -29.22 15.25 -15.67
CA VAL A 576 -29.14 13.79 -15.88
C VAL A 576 -30.31 12.98 -15.33
N GLY A 577 -31.27 13.60 -14.62
CA GLY A 577 -32.41 12.92 -14.01
C GLY A 577 -33.22 12.00 -14.95
N PRO A 578 -33.53 12.41 -16.20
CA PRO A 578 -34.17 11.53 -17.19
C PRO A 578 -33.31 10.32 -17.56
N SER A 579 -32.01 10.51 -17.79
CA SER A 579 -31.08 9.40 -18.11
C SER A 579 -30.83 8.50 -16.90
N ILE A 580 -30.87 9.02 -15.68
CA ILE A 580 -30.79 8.20 -14.46
C ILE A 580 -32.05 7.33 -14.30
N ARG A 581 -33.25 7.86 -14.57
CA ARG A 581 -34.49 7.05 -14.60
C ARG A 581 -34.41 5.93 -15.63
N GLU A 582 -34.01 6.27 -16.87
CA GLU A 582 -33.82 5.30 -17.94
C GLU A 582 -32.78 4.24 -17.58
N PHE A 583 -31.66 4.63 -16.97
CA PHE A 583 -30.63 3.70 -16.50
C PHE A 583 -31.18 2.71 -15.47
N VAL A 584 -31.94 3.18 -14.47
CA VAL A 584 -32.57 2.30 -13.45
C VAL A 584 -33.59 1.34 -14.09
N VAL A 585 -34.36 1.78 -15.07
CA VAL A 585 -35.28 0.92 -15.85
C VAL A 585 -34.50 -0.14 -16.63
N LEU A 586 -33.41 0.24 -17.31
CA LEU A 586 -32.56 -0.68 -18.07
C LEU A 586 -31.87 -1.71 -17.17
N VAL A 587 -31.41 -1.30 -15.98
CA VAL A 587 -30.92 -2.23 -14.95
C VAL A 587 -32.02 -3.23 -14.59
N GLY A 588 -33.22 -2.77 -14.23
CA GLY A 588 -34.36 -3.64 -13.92
C GLY A 588 -34.68 -4.63 -15.04
N GLN A 589 -34.76 -4.15 -16.29
CA GLN A 589 -35.03 -4.98 -17.46
C GLN A 589 -33.90 -5.99 -17.75
N TYR A 590 -32.64 -5.67 -17.43
CA TYR A 590 -31.54 -6.63 -17.43
C TYR A 590 -31.72 -7.68 -16.33
N LEU A 591 -32.11 -7.29 -15.11
CA LEU A 591 -32.37 -8.24 -14.01
C LEU A 591 -33.49 -9.22 -14.38
N ASP A 592 -34.60 -8.74 -14.93
CA ASP A 592 -35.71 -9.56 -15.41
C ASP A 592 -35.28 -10.54 -16.51
N SER A 593 -34.50 -10.05 -17.48
CA SER A 593 -33.99 -10.88 -18.59
C SER A 593 -33.05 -11.97 -18.07
N ARG A 594 -32.24 -11.68 -17.05
CA ARG A 594 -31.39 -12.66 -16.36
C ARG A 594 -32.16 -13.69 -15.56
N ILE A 595 -33.26 -13.30 -14.92
CA ILE A 595 -34.12 -14.24 -14.20
C ILE A 595 -34.80 -15.20 -15.20
N ALA A 596 -35.35 -14.66 -16.29
CA ALA A 596 -36.01 -15.47 -17.31
C ALA A 596 -35.05 -16.42 -18.05
N GLU A 597 -33.81 -15.97 -18.35
CA GLU A 597 -32.74 -16.81 -18.91
C GLU A 597 -32.47 -18.02 -18.02
N ARG A 598 -32.31 -17.80 -16.71
CA ARG A 598 -31.97 -18.85 -15.74
C ARG A 598 -33.06 -19.87 -15.52
N LYS A 599 -34.32 -19.45 -15.55
CA LYS A 599 -35.47 -20.33 -15.36
C LYS A 599 -35.92 -21.03 -16.65
N GLY A 600 -35.38 -20.65 -17.81
CA GLY A 600 -35.86 -21.14 -19.11
C GLY A 600 -37.28 -20.65 -19.47
N GLU A 601 -37.72 -19.52 -18.90
CA GLU A 601 -39.09 -18.99 -19.05
C GLU A 601 -39.38 -18.37 -20.43
N LEU A 602 -38.37 -18.24 -21.30
CA LEU A 602 -38.45 -17.58 -22.61
C LEU A 602 -37.61 -18.31 -23.65
N ASP A 603 -38.07 -18.26 -24.90
CA ASP A 603 -37.28 -18.68 -26.07
C ASP A 603 -35.93 -17.95 -26.08
N GLY A 604 -34.84 -18.71 -26.21
CA GLY A 604 -33.48 -18.17 -26.25
C GLY A 604 -33.28 -17.12 -27.34
N GLN A 605 -33.97 -17.22 -28.49
CA GLN A 605 -33.93 -16.22 -29.54
C GLN A 605 -34.61 -14.91 -29.11
N LEU A 606 -35.83 -14.98 -28.59
CA LEU A 606 -36.56 -13.80 -28.09
C LEU A 606 -35.76 -13.07 -27.00
N LEU A 607 -35.06 -13.82 -26.15
CA LEU A 607 -34.24 -13.26 -25.08
C LEU A 607 -32.91 -12.66 -25.61
N ARG A 608 -32.30 -13.23 -26.67
CA ARG A 608 -31.18 -12.59 -27.41
C ARG A 608 -31.59 -11.26 -28.02
N ASP A 609 -32.74 -11.24 -28.69
CA ASP A 609 -33.22 -10.04 -29.38
C ASP A 609 -33.55 -8.93 -28.37
N ARG A 610 -34.20 -9.28 -27.25
CA ARG A 610 -34.40 -8.38 -26.10
C ARG A 610 -33.08 -7.87 -25.53
N ALA A 611 -32.10 -8.75 -25.27
CA ALA A 611 -30.79 -8.36 -24.74
C ALA A 611 -30.03 -7.42 -25.68
N THR A 612 -30.12 -7.66 -27.00
CA THR A 612 -29.50 -6.82 -28.03
C THR A 612 -30.12 -5.41 -28.05
N VAL A 613 -31.45 -5.31 -28.03
CA VAL A 613 -32.17 -4.02 -27.96
C VAL A 613 -31.84 -3.27 -26.68
N LEU A 614 -31.86 -3.94 -25.52
CA LEU A 614 -31.49 -3.34 -24.24
C LEU A 614 -30.03 -2.86 -24.23
N THR A 615 -29.10 -3.57 -24.88
CA THR A 615 -27.69 -3.16 -25.00
C THR A 615 -27.56 -1.87 -25.79
N GLN A 616 -28.29 -1.74 -26.90
CA GLN A 616 -28.31 -0.52 -27.71
C GLN A 616 -28.92 0.66 -26.93
N GLN A 617 -29.98 0.43 -26.16
CA GLN A 617 -30.57 1.44 -25.29
C GLN A 617 -29.62 1.86 -24.15
N ALA A 618 -28.94 0.90 -23.51
CA ALA A 618 -27.91 1.16 -22.51
C ALA A 618 -26.73 1.96 -23.09
N GLU A 619 -26.31 1.68 -24.33
CA GLU A 619 -25.26 2.46 -25.00
C GLU A 619 -25.70 3.90 -25.30
N ALA A 620 -26.94 4.08 -25.77
CA ALA A 620 -27.51 5.41 -25.97
C ALA A 620 -27.61 6.20 -24.65
N ASN A 621 -28.06 5.55 -23.58
CA ASN A 621 -28.13 6.11 -22.23
C ASN A 621 -26.73 6.48 -21.69
N ARG A 622 -25.76 5.57 -21.80
CA ARG A 622 -24.35 5.79 -21.43
C ARG A 622 -23.76 6.99 -22.17
N LYS A 623 -24.02 7.11 -23.47
CA LYS A 623 -23.58 8.26 -24.29
C LYS A 623 -24.23 9.57 -23.84
N ARG A 624 -25.53 9.58 -23.52
CA ARG A 624 -26.21 10.75 -22.93
C ARG A 624 -25.61 11.17 -21.59
N ILE A 625 -25.37 10.23 -20.69
CA ILE A 625 -24.73 10.48 -19.39
C ILE A 625 -23.30 11.00 -19.58
N ARG A 626 -22.49 10.39 -20.46
CA ARG A 626 -21.14 10.87 -20.79
C ARG A 626 -21.16 12.28 -21.39
N ALA A 627 -22.12 12.60 -22.26
CA ALA A 627 -22.28 13.94 -22.82
C ALA A 627 -22.65 14.98 -21.75
N ALA A 628 -23.57 14.65 -20.84
CA ALA A 628 -23.94 15.51 -19.72
C ALA A 628 -22.80 15.71 -18.71
N ILE A 629 -21.99 14.66 -18.46
CA ILE A 629 -20.73 14.76 -17.70
C ILE A 629 -19.77 15.71 -18.39
N ASN A 630 -19.55 15.56 -19.70
CA ASN A 630 -18.63 16.41 -20.45
C ASN A 630 -19.10 17.89 -20.47
N ALA A 631 -20.40 18.13 -20.61
CA ALA A 631 -20.98 19.48 -20.51
C ALA A 631 -20.78 20.07 -19.11
N ALA A 632 -21.14 19.33 -18.05
CA ALA A 632 -20.95 19.77 -16.67
C ALA A 632 -19.47 19.97 -16.30
N LEU A 633 -18.56 19.16 -16.85
CA LEU A 633 -17.11 19.38 -16.76
C LEU A 633 -16.70 20.65 -17.51
N SER A 634 -17.22 20.92 -18.71
CA SER A 634 -16.87 22.13 -19.47
C SER A 634 -17.32 23.42 -18.79
N GLU A 635 -18.42 23.38 -18.03
CA GLU A 635 -18.89 24.52 -17.22
C GLU A 635 -18.10 24.71 -15.91
N LYS A 636 -17.67 23.61 -15.27
CA LYS A 636 -17.05 23.63 -13.92
C LYS A 636 -15.53 23.63 -13.93
N ARG A 637 -14.90 23.22 -15.04
CA ARG A 637 -13.45 23.26 -15.19
C ARG A 637 -12.98 24.67 -15.48
N LEU A 638 -11.77 24.96 -15.07
CA LEU A 638 -10.98 26.08 -15.57
C LEU A 638 -10.95 25.99 -17.11
N PRO A 639 -11.11 27.12 -17.83
CA PRO A 639 -10.99 27.19 -19.29
C PRO A 639 -9.51 27.14 -19.70
N LEU A 640 -8.83 26.07 -19.29
CA LEU A 640 -7.40 25.83 -19.47
C LEU A 640 -7.17 24.40 -19.98
N ARG A 641 -6.32 24.28 -20.99
CA ARG A 641 -5.77 23.03 -21.52
C ARG A 641 -4.33 22.92 -21.03
N ILE A 642 -4.04 21.89 -20.24
CA ILE A 642 -2.76 21.73 -19.55
C ILE A 642 -2.10 20.40 -19.97
N ALA A 643 -0.94 20.46 -20.61
CA ALA A 643 -0.12 19.28 -20.88
C ALA A 643 0.80 19.02 -19.69
N CYS A 644 0.65 17.86 -19.05
CA CYS A 644 1.40 17.48 -17.86
C CYS A 644 2.48 16.44 -18.18
N PHE A 645 3.70 16.66 -17.70
CA PHE A 645 4.89 15.83 -17.95
C PHE A 645 5.54 15.42 -16.63
N THR A 646 5.86 14.13 -16.49
CA THR A 646 6.63 13.56 -15.37
C THR A 646 7.26 12.24 -15.84
N PRO A 647 8.51 11.90 -15.43
CA PRO A 647 9.04 10.56 -15.68
C PRO A 647 8.44 9.55 -14.71
N ASP A 648 8.15 10.00 -13.49
CA ASP A 648 7.67 9.18 -12.40
C ASP A 648 6.16 9.01 -12.55
N ARG A 649 5.77 7.83 -13.03
CA ARG A 649 4.37 7.43 -13.13
C ARG A 649 3.74 7.32 -11.74
N TYR A 650 4.48 6.88 -10.71
CA TYR A 650 3.97 6.72 -9.34
C TYR A 650 3.66 8.06 -8.64
N VAL A 651 4.41 9.12 -8.95
CA VAL A 651 4.11 10.48 -8.47
C VAL A 651 2.73 10.95 -8.94
N VAL A 652 2.27 10.61 -10.15
CA VAL A 652 0.90 10.94 -10.63
C VAL A 652 -0.18 10.31 -9.73
N GLU A 653 0.13 9.16 -9.14
CA GLU A 653 -0.81 8.23 -8.54
C GLU A 653 -1.03 8.51 -7.05
N TYR A 654 0.04 9.02 -6.41
CA TYR A 654 0.04 9.59 -5.07
C TYR A 654 -0.23 11.10 -5.04
N ASN A 655 0.09 11.87 -6.10
CA ASN A 655 -0.15 13.31 -6.14
C ASN A 655 -1.65 13.63 -6.28
N MET A 656 -2.30 13.76 -5.13
CA MET A 656 -3.70 14.16 -5.01
C MET A 656 -4.04 15.52 -5.66
N ASN A 657 -3.07 16.35 -6.01
CA ASN A 657 -3.29 17.59 -6.74
C ASN A 657 -3.39 17.35 -8.25
N VAL A 658 -2.60 16.44 -8.81
CA VAL A 658 -2.71 15.99 -10.21
C VAL A 658 -4.08 15.37 -10.49
N ALA A 659 -4.55 14.47 -9.61
CA ALA A 659 -5.90 13.88 -9.69
C ALA A 659 -7.03 14.91 -9.53
N TRP A 660 -6.77 16.00 -8.79
CA TRP A 660 -7.68 17.13 -8.67
C TRP A 660 -7.65 17.99 -9.95
N LEU A 661 -6.49 18.22 -10.55
CA LEU A 661 -6.35 19.03 -11.75
C LEU A 661 -7.12 18.41 -12.92
N HIS A 662 -7.01 17.10 -13.17
CA HIS A 662 -7.82 16.43 -14.21
C HIS A 662 -9.34 16.59 -13.96
N LYS A 663 -9.80 16.75 -12.72
CA LYS A 663 -11.22 17.04 -12.42
C LYS A 663 -11.60 18.50 -12.64
N ASN A 664 -10.65 19.43 -12.56
CA ASN A 664 -10.87 20.88 -12.53
C ASN A 664 -10.28 21.63 -13.74
N ALA A 665 -9.61 20.96 -14.67
CA ALA A 665 -9.10 21.52 -15.93
C ALA A 665 -9.15 20.46 -17.05
N THR A 666 -8.90 20.87 -18.29
CA THR A 666 -8.65 19.93 -19.39
C THR A 666 -7.17 19.56 -19.37
N THR A 667 -6.83 18.29 -19.18
CA THR A 667 -5.44 17.84 -19.00
C THR A 667 -5.06 16.74 -19.99
N GLY A 668 -3.87 16.82 -20.57
CA GLY A 668 -3.21 15.72 -21.29
C GLY A 668 -1.97 15.24 -20.54
N TRP A 669 -1.67 13.95 -20.63
CA TRP A 669 -0.50 13.33 -19.97
C TRP A 669 0.50 12.91 -21.03
N PHE A 670 1.75 13.29 -20.87
CA PHE A 670 2.79 13.02 -21.86
C PHE A 670 4.05 12.47 -21.19
N VAL A 671 4.57 11.38 -21.77
CA VAL A 671 5.80 10.70 -21.35
C VAL A 671 6.69 10.55 -22.58
N PRO A 672 8.03 10.71 -22.47
CA PRO A 672 8.93 10.39 -23.57
C PRO A 672 8.95 8.89 -23.86
N ASP A 673 8.73 8.53 -25.12
CA ASP A 673 9.03 7.20 -25.65
C ASP A 673 10.54 7.04 -25.92
N PRO A 674 11.04 5.80 -26.13
CA PRO A 674 12.45 5.55 -26.49
C PRO A 674 12.92 6.21 -27.79
N ASP A 675 12.00 6.64 -28.67
CA ASP A 675 12.29 7.41 -29.88
C ASP A 675 12.46 8.92 -29.64
N GLY A 676 12.32 9.38 -28.37
CA GLY A 676 12.39 10.78 -27.98
C GLY A 676 11.14 11.60 -28.30
N ILE A 677 10.06 10.97 -28.81
CA ILE A 677 8.77 11.62 -29.05
C ILE A 677 7.92 11.51 -27.78
N TRP A 678 7.27 12.61 -27.40
CA TRP A 678 6.36 12.59 -26.25
C TRP A 678 4.98 12.16 -26.68
N ARG A 679 4.46 11.09 -26.07
CA ARG A 679 3.13 10.55 -26.37
C ARG A 679 2.26 10.49 -25.13
N ASP A 680 0.95 10.58 -25.37
CA ASP A 680 -0.05 10.18 -24.38
C ASP A 680 -0.22 8.66 -24.34
N ARG A 681 -1.03 8.17 -23.40
CA ARG A 681 -1.31 6.73 -23.21
C ARG A 681 -2.02 6.09 -24.42
N GLN A 682 -2.53 6.89 -25.35
CA GLN A 682 -3.16 6.47 -26.60
C GLN A 682 -2.18 6.53 -27.80
N GLY A 683 -0.91 6.88 -27.58
CA GLY A 683 0.11 7.01 -28.62
C GLY A 683 0.04 8.32 -29.41
N LYS A 684 -0.79 9.28 -29.00
CA LYS A 684 -0.87 10.59 -29.67
C LYS A 684 0.33 11.43 -29.28
N ALA A 685 1.09 11.88 -30.27
CA ALA A 685 2.21 12.78 -30.07
C ALA A 685 1.76 14.17 -29.57
N TRP A 686 2.54 14.76 -28.66
CA TRP A 686 2.33 16.12 -28.16
C TRP A 686 2.44 17.18 -29.27
N LYS A 687 1.63 18.25 -29.18
CA LYS A 687 1.63 19.39 -30.10
C LYS A 687 1.32 20.68 -29.33
N GLY A 688 2.25 21.63 -29.30
CA GLY A 688 2.13 22.84 -28.48
C GLY A 688 0.82 23.63 -28.65
N GLY A 689 0.35 23.84 -29.89
CA GLY A 689 -0.88 24.61 -30.17
C GLY A 689 -2.19 24.00 -29.64
N GLU A 690 -2.18 22.76 -29.15
CA GLU A 690 -3.33 22.14 -28.50
C GLU A 690 -3.48 22.54 -27.02
N TRP A 691 -2.49 23.22 -26.43
CA TRP A 691 -2.39 23.48 -24.99
C TRP A 691 -2.21 24.98 -24.69
N ASP A 692 -2.64 25.40 -23.50
CA ASP A 692 -2.45 26.77 -22.99
C ASP A 692 -1.26 26.82 -22.02
N VAL A 693 -1.06 25.74 -21.26
CA VAL A 693 0.05 25.58 -20.31
C VAL A 693 0.68 24.20 -20.43
N VAL A 694 2.01 24.13 -20.30
CA VAL A 694 2.75 22.90 -20.02
C VAL A 694 3.14 22.92 -18.54
N TRP A 695 2.81 21.86 -17.79
CA TRP A 695 3.32 21.64 -16.43
C TRP A 695 4.30 20.47 -16.44
N VAL A 696 5.58 20.74 -16.18
CA VAL A 696 6.61 19.72 -15.96
C VAL A 696 6.84 19.57 -14.47
N GLN A 697 6.67 18.34 -13.97
CA GLN A 697 6.96 17.98 -12.59
C GLN A 697 8.04 16.89 -12.57
N GLN A 698 9.15 17.15 -11.87
CA GLN A 698 10.19 16.16 -11.61
C GLN A 698 10.80 16.42 -10.23
N LEU A 699 10.58 15.51 -9.26
CA LEU A 699 11.02 15.68 -7.87
C LEU A 699 12.41 15.10 -7.56
N LEU A 700 12.93 14.25 -8.45
CA LEU A 700 14.21 13.51 -8.32
C LEU A 700 14.98 13.56 -9.64
N PHE A 701 16.32 13.53 -9.63
CA PHE A 701 17.13 13.67 -10.86
C PHE A 701 16.93 12.53 -11.85
N ALA A 702 16.70 11.33 -11.34
CA ALA A 702 16.10 10.22 -12.06
C ALA A 702 14.81 9.81 -11.35
N ASP A 703 13.83 9.31 -12.10
CA ASP A 703 12.80 8.48 -11.48
C ASP A 703 13.45 7.20 -10.91
N PRO A 704 12.71 6.44 -10.10
CA PRO A 704 13.25 5.22 -9.50
C PRO A 704 13.58 4.09 -10.48
N THR A 705 13.15 4.18 -11.74
CA THR A 705 13.54 3.25 -12.83
C THR A 705 14.85 3.67 -13.51
N GLY A 706 15.44 4.81 -13.13
CA GLY A 706 16.62 5.41 -13.73
C GLY A 706 16.32 6.42 -14.85
N THR A 707 15.03 6.63 -15.17
CA THR A 707 14.57 7.51 -16.25
C THR A 707 14.71 8.97 -15.82
N ARG A 708 15.56 9.71 -16.54
CA ARG A 708 15.73 11.17 -16.34
C ARG A 708 14.83 11.90 -17.34
N LEU A 709 13.84 12.67 -16.86
CA LEU A 709 12.98 13.43 -17.76
C LEU A 709 13.74 14.61 -18.38
N LEU A 710 14.57 15.33 -17.61
CA LEU A 710 15.27 16.53 -18.09
C LEU A 710 16.05 16.33 -19.41
N PRO A 711 16.89 15.28 -19.62
CA PRO A 711 17.53 15.03 -20.92
C PRO A 711 16.54 14.77 -22.07
N ALA A 712 15.42 14.07 -21.80
CA ALA A 712 14.37 13.83 -22.78
C ALA A 712 13.52 15.08 -23.06
N LEU A 713 13.55 16.08 -22.17
CA LEU A 713 12.98 17.41 -22.41
C LEU A 713 13.90 18.27 -23.28
N SER A 714 15.22 18.26 -22.99
CA SER A 714 16.22 18.94 -23.83
C SER A 714 16.23 18.41 -25.27
N ALA A 715 15.94 17.13 -25.49
CA ALA A 715 15.81 16.54 -26.83
C ALA A 715 14.71 17.19 -27.71
N GLN A 716 13.71 17.86 -27.11
CA GLN A 716 12.67 18.63 -27.82
C GLN A 716 12.63 20.10 -27.36
N GLN A 717 13.75 20.62 -26.83
CA GLN A 717 13.91 21.99 -26.32
C GLN A 717 13.35 23.05 -27.29
N ASN A 718 13.57 22.89 -28.59
CA ASN A 718 13.05 23.78 -29.63
C ASN A 718 11.51 23.85 -29.60
N ALA A 719 10.82 22.72 -29.50
CA ALA A 719 9.36 22.67 -29.51
C ALA A 719 8.73 23.31 -28.27
N LEU A 720 9.37 23.18 -27.10
CA LEU A 720 8.97 23.91 -25.89
C LEU A 720 9.30 25.41 -25.98
N THR A 721 10.47 25.76 -26.50
CA THR A 721 10.89 27.15 -26.71
C THR A 721 9.91 27.89 -27.63
N ASP A 722 9.52 27.27 -28.74
CA ASP A 722 8.56 27.84 -29.68
C ASP A 722 7.15 27.90 -29.09
N PHE A 723 6.73 26.91 -28.31
CA PHE A 723 5.46 26.95 -27.57
C PHE A 723 5.39 28.15 -26.62
N VAL A 724 6.41 28.37 -25.79
CA VAL A 724 6.44 29.50 -24.86
C VAL A 724 6.56 30.83 -25.62
N ARG A 725 7.45 30.93 -26.61
CA ARG A 725 7.61 32.16 -27.42
C ARG A 725 6.32 32.62 -28.09
N ASN A 726 5.48 31.68 -28.51
CA ASN A 726 4.19 31.96 -29.15
C ASN A 726 3.05 32.31 -28.17
N GLY A 727 3.27 32.24 -26.86
CA GLY A 727 2.31 32.65 -25.83
C GLY A 727 1.95 31.57 -24.81
N GLY A 728 2.44 30.33 -24.97
CA GLY A 728 2.20 29.26 -24.01
C GLY A 728 2.83 29.53 -22.65
N GLY A 729 2.15 29.10 -21.58
CA GLY A 729 2.70 29.12 -20.22
C GLY A 729 3.50 27.85 -19.92
N LEU A 730 4.60 27.96 -19.20
CA LEU A 730 5.35 26.80 -18.69
C LEU A 730 5.41 26.89 -17.16
N LEU A 731 4.97 25.83 -16.46
CA LEU A 731 5.14 25.65 -15.02
C LEU A 731 6.14 24.51 -14.80
N LEU A 732 7.21 24.79 -14.06
CA LEU A 732 8.30 23.85 -13.76
C LEU A 732 8.36 23.64 -12.25
N THR A 733 8.26 22.41 -11.78
CA THR A 733 8.33 22.08 -10.34
C THR A 733 9.44 21.07 -9.99
N GLY A 734 10.16 21.37 -8.90
CA GLY A 734 11.30 20.58 -8.44
C GLY A 734 12.51 20.70 -9.38
N VAL A 735 13.17 19.57 -9.68
CA VAL A 735 14.30 19.45 -10.62
C VAL A 735 13.97 20.01 -12.00
N ALA A 736 12.70 19.96 -12.41
CA ALA A 736 12.27 20.52 -13.69
C ALA A 736 12.57 22.02 -13.82
N GLY A 737 12.78 22.75 -12.71
CA GLY A 737 13.21 24.15 -12.72
C GLY A 737 14.51 24.40 -13.48
N LEU A 738 15.42 23.42 -13.54
CA LEU A 738 16.66 23.50 -14.32
C LEU A 738 16.41 23.64 -15.83
N LEU A 739 15.24 23.22 -16.33
CA LEU A 739 14.85 23.40 -17.74
C LEU A 739 14.74 24.89 -18.14
N ALA A 740 14.57 25.82 -17.19
CA ALA A 740 14.61 27.25 -17.48
C ALA A 740 15.98 27.70 -18.04
N GLN A 741 17.07 27.07 -17.60
CA GLN A 741 18.41 27.31 -18.16
C GLN A 741 18.53 26.73 -19.57
N GLU A 742 18.11 25.47 -19.76
CA GLU A 742 18.12 24.80 -21.07
C GLU A 742 17.32 25.60 -22.11
N LEU A 743 16.17 26.17 -21.75
CA LEU A 743 15.36 27.04 -22.61
C LEU A 743 15.95 28.44 -22.82
N GLY A 744 17.12 28.75 -22.25
CA GLY A 744 17.82 30.02 -22.37
C GLY A 744 17.15 31.18 -21.63
N ALA A 745 16.29 30.89 -20.64
CA ALA A 745 15.57 31.88 -19.86
C ALA A 745 16.27 32.24 -18.53
N GLU A 746 17.05 31.32 -17.96
CA GLU A 746 17.93 31.57 -16.81
C GLU A 746 19.41 31.43 -17.23
N THR A 747 20.26 32.30 -16.68
CA THR A 747 21.71 32.31 -16.90
C THR A 747 22.52 32.19 -15.58
N VAL A 748 21.88 32.46 -14.43
CA VAL A 748 22.43 32.24 -13.09
C VAL A 748 21.91 30.91 -12.55
N LEU A 749 22.77 29.89 -12.61
CA LEU A 749 22.49 28.58 -12.03
C LEU A 749 22.18 28.66 -10.51
N PRO A 750 21.21 27.87 -10.00
CA PRO A 750 21.05 27.62 -8.57
C PRO A 750 22.38 27.17 -7.96
N ASP A 751 22.83 27.85 -6.91
CA ASP A 751 24.06 27.51 -6.19
C ASP A 751 23.86 26.31 -5.24
N ARG A 752 22.62 25.93 -4.94
CA ARG A 752 22.28 24.75 -4.17
C ARG A 752 21.45 23.75 -4.98
N VAL A 753 22.13 22.70 -5.42
CA VAL A 753 21.56 21.56 -6.16
C VAL A 753 21.98 20.27 -5.45
N ARG A 754 21.05 19.54 -4.84
CA ARG A 754 21.33 18.32 -4.06
C ARG A 754 20.27 17.25 -4.26
N GLU A 755 20.71 15.99 -4.34
CA GLU A 755 19.84 14.82 -4.27
C GLU A 755 19.79 14.30 -2.81
N ASN A 756 18.66 13.72 -2.39
CA ASN A 756 18.50 13.09 -1.07
C ASN A 756 18.83 14.00 0.13
N SER A 757 18.32 15.25 0.16
CA SER A 757 18.60 16.20 1.25
C SER A 757 17.95 15.76 2.58
N PRO A 758 18.71 15.37 3.62
CA PRO A 758 18.15 14.90 4.88
C PRO A 758 17.74 16.09 5.74
N TYR A 759 16.52 16.60 5.54
CA TYR A 759 16.00 17.70 6.35
C TYR A 759 15.41 17.18 7.66
N ALA A 760 16.05 17.53 8.78
CA ALA A 760 15.58 17.19 10.11
C ALA A 760 14.14 17.70 10.33
N GLN A 761 13.33 16.92 11.05
CA GLN A 761 11.88 17.07 11.22
C GLN A 761 11.44 18.33 12.02
N SER A 762 12.33 19.29 12.27
CA SER A 762 12.19 20.32 13.31
C SER A 762 12.01 21.77 12.83
N LEU A 763 12.14 22.06 11.52
CA LEU A 763 11.94 23.42 11.00
C LEU A 763 10.85 23.48 9.93
N THR A 764 9.83 24.28 10.23
CA THR A 764 8.77 24.66 9.30
C THR A 764 9.28 25.68 8.30
N VAL A 765 9.18 25.36 7.01
CA VAL A 765 9.36 26.34 5.93
C VAL A 765 8.04 26.54 5.16
N GLY A 766 7.77 27.77 4.74
CA GLY A 766 6.60 28.19 3.96
C GLY A 766 6.97 29.22 2.88
N LEU A 767 5.96 29.95 2.37
CA LEU A 767 6.13 30.99 1.35
C LEU A 767 5.84 32.38 1.88
N ALA A 768 6.70 33.35 1.57
CA ALA A 768 6.46 34.78 1.72
C ALA A 768 6.40 35.46 0.35
N SER A 769 5.69 36.58 0.25
CA SER A 769 5.77 37.44 -0.94
C SER A 769 7.12 38.14 -0.99
N ALA A 770 7.78 38.15 -2.15
CA ALA A 770 8.92 39.04 -2.37
C ALA A 770 8.47 40.53 -2.31
N PRO A 771 9.39 41.49 -2.08
CA PRO A 771 9.08 42.92 -2.05
C PRO A 771 8.27 43.37 -3.28
N GLY A 772 7.18 44.10 -3.05
CA GLY A 772 6.25 44.54 -4.10
C GLY A 772 5.31 43.46 -4.66
N MET A 773 5.45 42.18 -4.29
CA MET A 773 4.68 41.06 -4.85
C MET A 773 3.46 40.63 -4.01
N ALA A 774 3.16 41.29 -2.89
CA ALA A 774 2.08 40.86 -1.98
C ALA A 774 0.67 40.78 -2.63
N LYS A 775 0.46 41.49 -3.75
CA LYS A 775 -0.80 41.46 -4.54
C LYS A 775 -0.71 40.56 -5.78
N HIS A 776 0.36 39.79 -5.96
CA HIS A 776 0.55 38.92 -7.13
C HIS A 776 -0.55 37.84 -7.19
N PRO A 777 -1.17 37.56 -8.37
CA PRO A 777 -2.31 36.63 -8.47
C PRO A 777 -2.08 35.26 -7.83
N ILE A 778 -0.89 34.68 -7.99
CA ILE A 778 -0.49 33.38 -7.38
C ILE A 778 -0.58 33.38 -5.84
N LEU A 779 -0.36 34.54 -5.21
CA LEU A 779 -0.35 34.69 -3.75
C LEU A 779 -1.70 35.15 -3.18
N ALA A 780 -2.64 35.58 -4.03
CA ALA A 780 -3.92 36.14 -3.61
C ALA A 780 -4.75 35.16 -2.73
N SER A 781 -4.72 33.86 -3.08
CA SER A 781 -5.43 32.81 -2.33
C SER A 781 -4.78 32.43 -0.99
N LEU A 782 -3.59 32.94 -0.66
CA LEU A 782 -2.88 32.60 0.57
C LEU A 782 -3.30 33.46 1.77
N HIS A 783 -3.94 34.63 1.56
CA HIS A 783 -4.53 35.47 2.62
C HIS A 783 -3.63 35.73 3.86
N GLY A 784 -2.31 35.88 3.67
CA GLY A 784 -1.35 36.06 4.76
C GLY A 784 -1.16 34.84 5.68
N LYS A 785 -1.67 33.67 5.29
CA LYS A 785 -1.50 32.39 5.99
C LYS A 785 -0.40 31.57 5.34
N PHE A 786 0.82 31.80 5.80
CA PHE A 786 1.96 30.87 5.70
C PHE A 786 1.53 29.46 6.17
N VAL A 787 2.00 28.37 5.53
CA VAL A 787 1.94 26.93 5.92
C VAL A 787 2.08 26.03 4.65
N TYR A 788 2.85 24.94 4.51
CA TYR A 788 3.97 24.24 5.22
C TYR A 788 4.55 23.21 4.19
N THR A 789 5.85 22.88 4.19
CA THR A 789 6.32 21.50 3.86
C THR A 789 7.45 21.01 4.75
N ASN A 790 7.31 19.79 5.29
CA ASN A 790 8.35 18.77 5.15
C ASN A 790 7.69 17.54 4.51
N ALA A 791 8.45 16.80 3.71
CA ALA A 791 8.01 15.58 3.07
C ALA A 791 8.18 14.40 4.04
N SER A 792 7.08 13.97 4.66
CA SER A 792 6.94 12.56 5.05
C SER A 792 6.05 11.89 4.00
N PHE A 793 6.66 11.28 2.99
CA PHE A 793 6.15 10.01 2.51
C PHE A 793 6.58 8.96 3.55
N PRO A 794 5.74 7.98 3.94
CA PRO A 794 6.07 7.06 5.03
C PRO A 794 7.45 6.39 4.92
N ASP A 795 7.94 6.18 3.70
CA ASP A 795 9.18 5.45 3.41
C ASP A 795 10.17 6.21 2.48
N ARG A 796 9.99 7.53 2.23
CA ARG A 796 10.87 8.30 1.33
C ARG A 796 11.13 9.73 1.83
N ASP A 797 12.17 9.89 2.64
CA ASP A 797 12.72 11.18 3.11
C ASP A 797 13.58 11.90 2.03
N TYR A 798 13.28 11.67 0.75
CA TYR A 798 14.18 12.01 -0.36
C TYR A 798 13.47 12.84 -1.44
N PHE A 799 13.85 14.11 -1.53
CA PHE A 799 13.56 14.99 -2.66
C PHE A 799 14.84 15.70 -3.09
N ALA A 800 14.88 16.14 -4.35
CA ALA A 800 15.97 16.94 -4.87
C ALA A 800 15.74 18.43 -4.55
N GLU A 801 16.71 19.05 -3.89
CA GLU A 801 16.75 20.47 -3.59
C GLU A 801 17.35 21.22 -4.78
N VAL A 802 16.62 22.21 -5.30
CA VAL A 802 17.09 23.15 -6.32
C VAL A 802 16.72 24.56 -5.84
N ALA A 803 17.71 25.30 -5.36
CA ALA A 803 17.51 26.60 -4.74
C ALA A 803 18.66 27.57 -5.06
N TRP A 804 18.32 28.85 -5.14
CA TRP A 804 19.26 29.96 -5.11
C TRP A 804 19.39 30.39 -3.63
N GLU A 805 20.56 30.25 -3.02
CA GLU A 805 20.79 30.49 -1.57
C GLU A 805 21.73 31.68 -1.34
N GLU A 806 22.86 31.70 -2.05
CA GLU A 806 23.85 32.79 -2.07
C GLU A 806 23.76 33.64 -3.34
N ARG A 807 23.07 33.14 -4.39
CA ARG A 807 22.86 33.85 -5.66
C ARG A 807 21.42 34.34 -5.78
N GLN A 808 21.14 35.15 -6.79
CA GLN A 808 19.78 35.50 -7.19
C GLN A 808 19.54 35.04 -8.63
N PRO A 809 18.35 34.50 -8.94
CA PRO A 809 17.98 34.19 -10.32
C PRO A 809 17.93 35.48 -11.17
N THR A 810 18.13 35.36 -12.48
CA THR A 810 17.87 36.49 -13.40
C THR A 810 16.38 36.70 -13.65
N GLY A 811 15.57 35.68 -13.35
CA GLY A 811 14.12 35.79 -13.32
C GLY A 811 13.60 36.62 -12.14
N ARG A 812 12.36 37.07 -12.27
CA ARG A 812 11.65 37.86 -11.26
C ARG A 812 11.17 36.95 -10.12
N VAL A 813 11.73 37.14 -8.92
CA VAL A 813 11.28 36.44 -7.72
C VAL A 813 9.88 36.94 -7.31
N ILE A 814 8.87 36.07 -7.38
CA ILE A 814 7.49 36.33 -6.94
C ILE A 814 7.34 36.04 -5.44
N ALA A 815 7.92 34.93 -4.99
CA ALA A 815 7.86 34.47 -3.61
C ALA A 815 9.22 33.97 -3.13
N THR A 816 9.51 34.20 -1.86
CA THR A 816 10.68 33.68 -1.15
C THR A 816 10.27 32.62 -0.14
N GLU A 817 11.23 31.86 0.38
CA GLU A 817 10.98 31.00 1.54
C GLU A 817 10.68 31.82 2.80
N TYR A 818 9.93 31.24 3.71
CA TYR A 818 9.59 31.79 5.03
C TYR A 818 9.91 30.76 6.10
N ASP A 819 10.79 31.10 7.05
CA ASP A 819 11.06 30.28 8.23
C ASP A 819 10.17 30.74 9.40
N GLN A 820 9.66 29.80 10.20
CA GLN A 820 8.82 30.15 11.36
C GLN A 820 9.52 30.94 12.45
N LEU A 821 10.82 30.77 12.63
CA LEU A 821 11.63 31.46 13.64
C LEU A 821 12.24 32.76 13.09
N PHE A 822 12.67 32.76 11.81
CA PHE A 822 13.43 33.86 11.22
C PHE A 822 12.63 34.77 10.25
N GLY A 823 11.40 34.39 9.90
CA GLY A 823 10.56 35.14 8.96
C GLY A 823 10.94 34.93 7.48
N PRO A 824 10.63 35.90 6.59
CA PRO A 824 10.97 35.79 5.17
C PRO A 824 12.48 35.70 4.94
N ILE A 825 12.94 34.61 4.33
CA ILE A 825 14.35 34.44 3.97
C ILE A 825 14.59 35.06 2.59
N GLY A 826 14.88 36.37 2.57
CA GLY A 826 14.91 37.20 1.36
C GLY A 826 15.88 36.74 0.26
N THR A 827 16.83 35.84 0.55
CA THR A 827 17.75 35.29 -0.46
C THR A 827 17.19 34.06 -1.20
N TYR A 828 16.25 33.30 -0.62
CA TYR A 828 15.79 32.05 -1.21
C TYR A 828 14.57 32.26 -2.10
N ALA A 829 14.80 32.30 -3.41
CA ALA A 829 13.74 32.38 -4.40
C ALA A 829 12.96 31.06 -4.49
N ALA A 830 11.68 31.09 -4.11
CA ALA A 830 10.81 29.91 -4.06
C ALA A 830 9.84 29.82 -5.26
N ILE A 831 9.45 30.98 -5.82
CA ILE A 831 8.70 31.06 -7.09
C ILE A 831 9.32 32.18 -7.93
N VAL A 832 9.72 31.85 -9.18
CA VAL A 832 10.42 32.75 -10.11
C VAL A 832 9.68 32.81 -11.45
N GLU A 833 9.48 34.01 -11.98
CA GLU A 833 8.95 34.27 -13.34
C GLU A 833 10.07 34.65 -14.31
N TYR A 834 10.10 34.00 -15.47
CA TYR A 834 10.90 34.39 -16.63
C TYR A 834 9.99 34.74 -17.81
N ALA A 835 10.35 35.76 -18.58
CA ALA A 835 9.69 36.11 -19.83
C ALA A 835 10.44 35.46 -21.02
N LEU A 836 9.72 34.78 -21.91
CA LEU A 836 10.30 34.19 -23.11
C LEU A 836 9.35 34.39 -24.29
N GLY A 837 9.64 35.38 -25.14
CA GLY A 837 8.72 35.84 -26.18
C GLY A 837 7.41 36.35 -25.59
N LYS A 838 6.27 35.86 -26.09
CA LYS A 838 4.93 36.25 -25.58
C LYS A 838 4.54 35.48 -24.31
N GLY A 839 5.06 34.28 -24.10
CA GLY A 839 4.76 33.42 -22.96
C GLY A 839 5.64 33.69 -21.74
N LYS A 840 5.45 32.89 -20.70
CA LYS A 840 6.19 32.97 -19.44
C LYS A 840 6.53 31.59 -18.90
N ILE A 841 7.65 31.51 -18.21
CA ILE A 841 8.08 30.32 -17.47
C ILE A 841 7.97 30.65 -15.98
N LEU A 842 7.21 29.85 -15.24
CA LEU A 842 7.16 29.87 -13.79
C LEU A 842 7.98 28.68 -13.28
N VAL A 843 9.02 28.95 -12.50
CA VAL A 843 9.73 27.93 -11.73
C VAL A 843 9.26 28.01 -10.28
N ALA A 844 8.74 26.90 -9.74
CA ALA A 844 8.46 26.75 -8.32
C ALA A 844 9.37 25.63 -7.78
N GLY A 845 10.30 26.00 -6.92
CA GLY A 845 11.34 25.12 -6.41
C GLY A 845 12.03 25.71 -5.19
N GLY A 846 12.57 24.85 -4.33
CA GLY A 846 13.13 25.18 -3.03
C GLY A 846 12.81 24.08 -2.02
N ARG A 847 13.14 24.33 -0.74
CA ARG A 847 12.83 23.45 0.39
C ARG A 847 11.35 23.48 0.78
N ALA A 848 10.66 24.57 0.45
CA ALA A 848 9.30 24.89 0.90
C ALA A 848 8.19 24.71 -0.16
N CYS A 849 8.53 24.47 -1.43
CA CYS A 849 7.59 24.59 -2.54
C CYS A 849 7.94 23.71 -3.75
N ASP A 850 7.48 22.46 -3.74
CA ASP A 850 7.52 21.52 -4.87
C ASP A 850 6.13 21.25 -5.49
N LEU A 851 5.10 21.88 -4.91
CA LEU A 851 3.66 21.74 -5.17
C LEU A 851 3.06 20.34 -4.88
N THR A 852 3.76 19.48 -4.13
CA THR A 852 3.27 18.17 -3.67
C THR A 852 2.78 18.19 -2.21
N PRO A 853 1.74 17.40 -1.84
CA PRO A 853 1.25 17.34 -0.46
C PRO A 853 1.92 16.21 0.34
N GLY A 854 2.73 16.55 1.35
CA GLY A 854 3.29 15.59 2.32
C GLY A 854 2.28 15.06 3.36
N HIS A 855 2.64 14.00 4.10
CA HIS A 855 1.83 13.47 5.20
C HIS A 855 2.06 14.27 6.50
N PRO A 856 1.01 14.73 7.22
CA PRO A 856 1.16 15.64 8.37
C PRO A 856 1.48 14.93 9.71
N TYR A 857 2.27 13.84 9.72
CA TYR A 857 2.65 13.22 11.00
C TYR A 857 3.64 14.14 11.75
N GLY A 858 3.31 14.47 13.01
CA GLY A 858 4.11 15.35 13.87
C GLY A 858 3.40 16.64 14.31
N LEU A 859 2.56 17.22 13.44
CA LEU A 859 1.94 18.53 13.66
C LEU A 859 0.54 18.41 14.30
N LYS A 860 0.51 18.08 15.59
CA LYS A 860 -0.74 17.77 16.33
C LYS A 860 -1.82 18.85 16.26
N ASP A 861 -1.44 20.13 16.18
CA ASP A 861 -2.38 21.26 16.36
C ASP A 861 -2.88 21.88 15.04
N MET A 862 -2.36 21.45 13.89
CA MET A 862 -2.81 21.93 12.57
C MET A 862 -3.74 20.94 11.88
N ARG A 863 -5.04 21.25 11.87
CA ARG A 863 -6.07 20.40 11.26
C ARG A 863 -5.81 20.23 9.74
N PRO A 864 -5.66 18.99 9.21
CA PRO A 864 -5.27 18.73 7.81
C PRO A 864 -6.20 19.27 6.70
N GLY A 865 -7.36 19.81 7.04
CA GLY A 865 -8.38 20.24 6.08
C GLY A 865 -7.96 21.40 5.17
N ASN A 866 -7.13 22.33 5.66
CA ASN A 866 -6.85 23.59 4.98
C ASN A 866 -5.63 23.54 4.04
N LEU A 867 -4.56 22.80 4.41
CA LEU A 867 -3.30 22.74 3.64
C LEU A 867 -3.55 22.31 2.18
N ARG A 868 -4.33 21.23 1.98
CA ARG A 868 -4.66 20.72 0.64
C ARG A 868 -5.50 21.69 -0.19
N ALA A 869 -6.32 22.52 0.45
CA ALA A 869 -7.13 23.53 -0.25
C ALA A 869 -6.24 24.70 -0.71
N ASN A 870 -5.39 25.21 0.18
CA ASN A 870 -4.45 26.31 -0.12
C ASN A 870 -3.48 25.92 -1.23
N LEU A 871 -2.88 24.74 -1.16
CA LEU A 871 -1.93 24.25 -2.17
C LEU A 871 -2.56 24.14 -3.56
N ARG A 872 -3.80 23.65 -3.64
CA ARG A 872 -4.57 23.59 -4.90
C ARG A 872 -4.96 24.98 -5.41
N ALA A 873 -5.19 25.94 -4.53
CA ALA A 873 -5.43 27.32 -4.93
C ALA A 873 -4.15 27.96 -5.52
N VAL A 874 -2.98 27.76 -4.91
CA VAL A 874 -1.69 28.21 -5.49
C VAL A 874 -1.42 27.55 -6.84
N ILE A 875 -1.64 26.22 -6.96
CA ILE A 875 -1.50 25.51 -8.24
C ILE A 875 -2.46 26.07 -9.29
N ARG A 876 -3.75 26.27 -8.95
CA ARG A 876 -4.75 26.90 -9.83
C ARG A 876 -4.26 28.26 -10.31
N ASP A 877 -3.85 29.12 -9.39
CA ASP A 877 -3.53 30.52 -9.67
C ASP A 877 -2.21 30.65 -10.44
N ALA A 878 -1.24 29.76 -10.19
CA ALA A 878 -0.02 29.62 -10.99
C ALA A 878 -0.32 29.16 -12.42
N LEU A 879 -1.22 28.18 -12.62
CA LEU A 879 -1.60 27.71 -13.95
C LEU A 879 -2.41 28.76 -14.73
N VAL A 880 -3.39 29.41 -14.08
CA VAL A 880 -4.16 30.52 -14.67
C VAL A 880 -3.24 31.68 -15.04
N TYR A 881 -2.31 32.05 -14.16
CA TYR A 881 -1.35 33.10 -14.43
C TYR A 881 -0.35 32.69 -15.52
N ALA A 882 0.16 31.46 -15.56
CA ALA A 882 1.04 30.97 -16.62
C ALA A 882 0.38 31.08 -18.00
N ALA A 883 -0.90 30.74 -18.11
CA ALA A 883 -1.69 30.79 -19.34
C ALA A 883 -1.99 32.21 -19.85
N SER A 884 -1.89 33.24 -18.99
CA SER A 884 -2.36 34.58 -19.33
C SER A 884 -1.32 35.41 -20.07
N ALA A 885 -1.78 36.33 -20.93
CA ALA A 885 -0.90 37.35 -21.51
C ALA A 885 -0.41 38.39 -20.48
N GLU A 886 -1.05 38.48 -19.31
CA GLU A 886 -0.77 39.45 -18.25
C GLU A 886 0.68 39.33 -17.72
N ARG A 887 1.24 40.44 -17.24
CA ARG A 887 2.47 40.46 -16.45
C ARG A 887 2.24 41.35 -15.23
N PHE A 888 2.46 40.80 -14.04
CA PHE A 888 2.35 41.58 -12.82
C PHE A 888 3.43 42.67 -12.77
N THR A 889 3.09 43.84 -12.22
CA THR A 889 4.01 44.95 -11.98
C THR A 889 4.16 45.14 -10.47
N PRO A 890 5.37 45.01 -9.90
CA PRO A 890 5.58 45.15 -8.45
C PRO A 890 5.23 46.56 -7.95
N ASP A 891 4.77 46.65 -6.71
CA ASP A 891 4.58 47.94 -6.03
C ASP A 891 5.94 48.61 -5.75
N PRO A 892 6.30 49.74 -6.40
CA PRO A 892 7.62 50.34 -6.27
C PRO A 892 7.89 50.87 -4.85
N ALA A 893 6.86 51.32 -4.14
CA ALA A 893 7.01 51.84 -2.78
C ALA A 893 7.37 50.71 -1.81
N ALA A 894 6.78 49.53 -1.98
CA ALA A 894 7.10 48.35 -1.19
C ALA A 894 8.48 47.75 -1.52
N VAL A 895 8.98 47.90 -2.76
CA VAL A 895 10.36 47.52 -3.12
C VAL A 895 11.38 48.45 -2.46
N VAL A 896 11.13 49.76 -2.44
CA VAL A 896 12.01 50.75 -1.79
C VAL A 896 11.97 50.64 -0.25
N ALA A 897 10.80 50.38 0.33
CA ALA A 897 10.63 50.28 1.79
C ALA A 897 11.20 48.99 2.40
N ALA A 898 11.52 47.97 1.60
CA ALA A 898 12.04 46.69 2.08
C ALA A 898 13.46 46.79 2.68
N GLY A 899 14.21 47.85 2.36
CA GLY A 899 15.58 48.07 2.83
C GLY A 899 16.59 47.04 2.31
N THR A 900 17.83 47.14 2.78
CA THR A 900 18.85 46.10 2.57
C THR A 900 18.38 44.81 3.24
N PRO A 901 18.45 43.63 2.58
CA PRO A 901 18.16 42.37 3.24
C PRO A 901 19.01 42.23 4.52
N ARG A 902 18.39 41.86 5.64
CA ARG A 902 19.16 41.46 6.83
C ARG A 902 20.08 40.30 6.43
N GLU A 903 21.36 40.42 6.76
CA GLU A 903 22.29 39.31 6.56
C GLU A 903 21.79 38.10 7.34
N ARG A 904 21.86 36.92 6.69
CA ARG A 904 21.34 35.69 7.29
C ARG A 904 22.07 35.41 8.61
N PRO A 905 21.34 35.14 9.71
CA PRO A 905 21.99 34.74 10.95
C PRO A 905 22.80 33.45 10.76
N GLN A 906 24.03 33.43 11.25
CA GLN A 906 24.89 32.25 11.23
C GLN A 906 24.43 31.28 12.33
N CYS A 907 23.54 30.36 11.97
CA CYS A 907 23.16 29.24 12.84
C CYS A 907 24.36 28.36 13.15
N LEU A 908 24.53 27.98 14.42
CA LEU A 908 25.54 27.03 14.84
C LEU A 908 25.06 25.59 14.53
N PRO A 909 25.95 24.67 14.11
CA PRO A 909 25.58 23.29 13.84
C PRO A 909 24.94 22.60 15.07
N LEU A 910 23.97 21.72 14.82
CA LEU A 910 23.26 21.01 15.89
C LEU A 910 24.13 19.94 16.56
N ALA A 911 24.83 19.11 15.78
CA ALA A 911 25.70 18.04 16.26
C ALA A 911 27.11 18.54 16.63
N ASP A 912 27.95 17.66 17.18
CA ASP A 912 29.38 17.89 17.48
C ASP A 912 29.66 18.94 18.56
N TRP A 913 28.77 19.07 19.55
CA TRP A 913 29.06 19.86 20.76
C TRP A 913 29.80 18.99 21.78
N GLU A 914 30.89 19.50 22.34
CA GLU A 914 31.55 18.89 23.49
C GLU A 914 30.64 19.05 24.72
N PHE A 915 30.35 17.96 25.41
CA PHE A 915 29.38 17.88 26.51
C PHE A 915 29.95 17.20 27.74
N ARG A 916 29.64 17.74 28.92
CA ARG A 916 30.06 17.16 30.20
C ARG A 916 29.08 17.50 31.33
N LEU A 917 28.66 16.48 32.08
CA LEU A 917 27.89 16.66 33.32
C LEU A 917 28.80 17.17 34.44
N ASP A 918 28.28 18.04 35.31
CA ASP A 918 28.98 18.68 36.42
C ASP A 918 28.22 18.51 37.75
N PRO A 919 28.01 17.26 38.22
CA PRO A 919 27.25 16.98 39.45
C PRO A 919 27.86 17.63 40.71
N GLU A 920 29.18 17.82 40.72
CA GLU A 920 29.92 18.45 41.81
C GLU A 920 30.02 19.99 41.67
N LYS A 921 29.51 20.57 40.57
CA LYS A 921 29.56 22.01 40.25
C LYS A 921 30.99 22.58 40.27
N VAL A 922 31.96 21.79 39.81
CA VAL A 922 33.40 22.12 39.83
C VAL A 922 33.87 22.82 38.56
N GLY A 923 33.09 22.83 37.48
CA GLY A 923 33.53 23.29 36.16
C GLY A 923 33.99 24.75 36.12
N GLU A 924 33.38 25.64 36.90
CA GLU A 924 33.81 27.05 36.99
C GLU A 924 35.16 27.17 37.71
N LYS A 925 35.34 26.44 38.81
CA LYS A 925 36.60 26.38 39.58
C LYS A 925 37.75 25.77 38.78
N GLN A 926 37.44 24.76 37.96
CA GLN A 926 38.37 24.08 37.06
C GLN A 926 38.53 24.77 35.69
N LYS A 927 37.87 25.93 35.48
CA LYS A 927 37.94 26.72 34.25
C LYS A 927 37.55 25.97 32.97
N TRP A 928 36.49 25.17 33.02
CA TRP A 928 36.01 24.38 31.87
C TRP A 928 35.60 25.23 30.65
N MET A 929 35.31 26.51 30.84
CA MET A 929 35.08 27.49 29.75
C MET A 929 36.34 27.89 28.96
N ALA A 930 37.54 27.44 29.34
CA ALA A 930 38.80 27.81 28.67
C ALA A 930 39.07 27.00 27.38
N PRO A 931 40.02 27.43 26.51
CA PRO A 931 40.36 26.72 25.26
C PRO A 931 40.83 25.27 25.40
N LYS A 932 41.49 24.92 26.52
CA LYS A 932 42.04 23.57 26.77
C LYS A 932 41.72 23.08 28.20
N PRO A 933 40.48 22.68 28.49
CA PRO A 933 40.11 22.14 29.80
C PRO A 933 40.47 20.65 29.89
N ALA A 934 40.83 20.17 31.08
CA ALA A 934 41.20 18.77 31.30
C ALA A 934 39.97 17.87 31.61
N GLY A 935 40.06 16.60 31.20
CA GLY A 935 39.10 15.54 31.53
C GLY A 935 38.18 15.13 30.38
N ASP A 936 37.29 14.19 30.67
CA ASP A 936 36.53 13.46 29.66
C ASP A 936 35.29 14.23 29.20
N TRP A 937 35.34 14.77 27.97
CA TRP A 937 34.21 15.37 27.27
C TRP A 937 33.61 14.35 26.29
N LYS A 938 32.28 14.29 26.23
CA LYS A 938 31.52 13.50 25.26
C LYS A 938 31.01 14.39 24.13
N THR A 939 30.38 13.80 23.12
CA THR A 939 29.66 14.55 22.08
C THR A 939 28.15 14.54 22.37
N ILE A 940 27.47 15.65 22.13
CA ILE A 940 26.00 15.77 22.17
C ILE A 940 25.50 16.62 20.99
N SER A 941 24.19 16.59 20.73
CA SER A 941 23.53 17.56 19.86
C SER A 941 22.72 18.58 20.67
N ILE A 942 22.64 19.81 20.17
CA ILE A 942 21.62 20.80 20.56
C ILE A 942 20.36 20.64 19.69
N GLY A 943 19.25 21.26 20.09
CA GLY A 943 17.95 21.06 19.42
C GLY A 943 17.12 19.90 19.99
N ALA A 944 17.59 19.27 21.06
CA ALA A 944 16.90 18.28 21.87
C ALA A 944 17.42 18.37 23.31
N ASN A 945 16.63 17.92 24.29
CA ASN A 945 17.09 17.79 25.68
C ASN A 945 18.11 16.63 25.83
N TRP A 946 18.89 16.63 26.91
CA TRP A 946 19.94 15.61 27.10
C TRP A 946 19.37 14.24 27.53
N GLU A 947 18.17 14.19 28.13
CA GLU A 947 17.50 12.95 28.57
C GLU A 947 17.15 12.08 27.36
N SER A 948 16.59 12.69 26.31
CA SER A 948 16.31 12.01 25.04
C SER A 948 17.57 11.49 24.33
N GLN A 949 18.74 12.02 24.70
CA GLN A 949 20.06 11.63 24.20
C GLN A 949 20.79 10.66 25.16
N GLY A 950 20.10 10.12 26.17
CA GLY A 950 20.61 9.08 27.06
C GLY A 950 21.23 9.56 28.37
N TYR A 951 21.05 10.82 28.74
CA TYR A 951 21.52 11.41 30.00
C TYR A 951 20.35 11.65 30.96
N ASP A 952 19.91 10.63 31.70
CA ASP A 952 18.89 10.77 32.75
C ASP A 952 19.51 11.50 33.97
N TYR A 953 19.45 12.84 33.97
CA TYR A 953 20.19 13.69 34.89
C TYR A 953 19.55 15.07 35.05
N ASN A 954 19.29 15.48 36.29
CA ASN A 954 18.92 16.88 36.60
C ASN A 954 20.11 17.55 37.32
N GLY A 955 20.52 18.73 36.88
CA GLY A 955 21.65 19.45 37.49
C GLY A 955 22.43 20.34 36.53
N VAL A 956 23.75 20.45 36.73
CA VAL A 956 24.62 21.32 35.92
C VAL A 956 25.30 20.51 34.82
N ALA A 957 25.28 21.02 33.59
CA ALA A 957 26.03 20.47 32.48
C ALA A 957 26.70 21.58 31.66
N TRP A 958 27.74 21.22 30.93
CA TRP A 958 28.51 22.13 30.09
C TRP A 958 28.46 21.70 28.64
N TYR A 959 28.20 22.69 27.78
CA TYR A 959 28.31 22.60 26.33
C TYR A 959 29.48 23.46 25.87
N ARG A 960 30.32 22.98 24.95
CA ARG A 960 31.39 23.75 24.31
C ARG A 960 31.37 23.52 22.80
N ARG A 961 31.62 24.60 22.04
CA ARG A 961 31.81 24.55 20.60
C ARG A 961 32.79 25.61 20.14
N THR A 962 33.69 25.20 19.24
CA THR A 962 34.54 26.12 18.48
C THR A 962 33.74 26.73 17.32
N VAL A 963 33.62 28.06 17.29
CA VAL A 963 32.84 28.82 16.30
C VAL A 963 33.78 29.67 15.46
N SER A 964 33.70 29.55 14.13
CA SER A 964 34.45 30.42 13.21
C SER A 964 33.57 31.59 12.77
N LEU A 965 34.04 32.80 12.98
CA LEU A 965 33.40 34.03 12.52
C LEU A 965 34.07 34.47 11.21
N ARG A 966 33.32 35.04 10.26
CA ARG A 966 33.85 35.49 8.95
C ARG A 966 33.14 36.75 8.45
N ASN A 967 33.85 37.57 7.66
CA ASN A 967 33.38 38.77 6.95
C ASN A 967 32.88 39.91 7.84
N ARG A 968 33.68 40.32 8.85
CA ARG A 968 33.21 41.17 9.97
C ARG A 968 33.84 42.56 10.23
N PRO A 969 34.50 43.27 9.30
CA PRO A 969 34.98 44.62 9.60
C PRO A 969 33.82 45.57 9.94
N GLY A 970 33.80 46.09 11.17
CA GLY A 970 32.86 47.14 11.61
C GLY A 970 31.45 46.70 12.07
N LYS A 971 31.13 45.39 12.07
CA LYS A 971 29.78 44.89 12.39
C LYS A 971 29.58 44.57 13.87
N HIS A 972 28.41 44.89 14.41
CA HIS A 972 27.94 44.40 15.71
C HIS A 972 27.65 42.89 15.66
N THR A 973 27.81 42.21 16.78
CA THR A 973 27.61 40.76 16.94
C THR A 973 26.60 40.50 18.03
N ILE A 974 25.45 39.94 17.68
CA ILE A 974 24.50 39.46 18.68
C ILE A 974 24.51 37.93 18.65
N LEU A 975 24.72 37.29 19.80
CA LEU A 975 24.58 35.84 19.97
C LEU A 975 23.19 35.57 20.55
N HIS A 976 22.43 34.72 19.88
CA HIS A 976 21.05 34.38 20.23
C HIS A 976 20.93 32.90 20.59
N PHE A 977 20.08 32.62 21.57
CA PHE A 977 19.61 31.30 21.93
C PHE A 977 18.09 31.29 21.76
N GLY A 978 17.57 30.30 21.02
CA GLY A 978 16.13 30.14 20.84
C GLY A 978 15.40 29.77 22.15
N ALA A 979 16.06 28.97 22.99
CA ALA A 979 15.72 28.66 24.39
C ALA A 979 16.80 27.73 24.98
N VAL A 980 16.88 27.65 26.31
CA VAL A 980 17.70 26.67 27.06
C VAL A 980 16.91 26.25 28.30
N ASP A 981 16.85 24.95 28.57
CA ASP A 981 16.13 24.36 29.71
C ASP A 981 17.11 24.12 30.89
N GLU A 982 17.03 24.78 32.04
CA GLU A 982 16.22 25.98 32.36
C GLU A 982 17.06 27.27 32.36
N GLN A 983 18.32 27.20 32.83
CA GLN A 983 19.19 28.36 33.04
C GLN A 983 20.50 28.22 32.27
N ALA A 984 20.95 29.29 31.64
CA ALA A 984 22.17 29.34 30.83
C ALA A 984 23.12 30.45 31.30
N THR A 985 24.41 30.15 31.46
CA THR A 985 25.48 31.17 31.55
C THR A 985 26.47 30.97 30.41
N VAL A 986 26.73 32.04 29.66
CA VAL A 986 27.43 32.00 28.37
C VAL A 986 28.80 32.66 28.47
N TYR A 987 29.78 32.02 27.83
CA TYR A 987 31.19 32.40 27.83
C TYR A 987 31.75 32.40 26.40
N ILE A 988 32.59 33.39 26.08
CA ILE A 988 33.39 33.48 24.84
C ILE A 988 34.86 33.56 25.23
N ASP A 989 35.68 32.65 24.71
CA ASP A 989 37.12 32.50 25.03
C ASP A 989 37.43 32.49 26.55
N GLY A 990 36.54 31.87 27.31
CA GLY A 990 36.61 31.79 28.78
C GLY A 990 36.20 33.05 29.54
N LYS A 991 35.84 34.15 28.85
CA LYS A 991 35.25 35.36 29.46
C LYS A 991 33.73 35.19 29.54
N ARG A 992 33.12 35.50 30.69
CA ARG A 992 31.65 35.48 30.84
C ARG A 992 31.04 36.66 30.07
N VAL A 993 30.04 36.37 29.25
CA VAL A 993 29.33 37.35 28.42
C VAL A 993 27.97 37.70 29.01
N GLY A 994 27.19 36.70 29.41
CA GLY A 994 25.83 36.91 29.89
C GLY A 994 25.16 35.64 30.44
N HIS A 995 23.87 35.75 30.70
CA HIS A 995 22.99 34.66 31.11
C HIS A 995 21.55 34.93 30.64
N ASN A 996 20.66 33.92 30.64
CA ASN A 996 19.24 34.16 30.40
C ASN A 996 18.57 34.86 31.60
N GLN A 997 17.51 35.64 31.36
CA GLN A 997 16.80 36.35 32.44
C GLN A 997 15.92 35.37 33.22
N GLY A 998 16.44 34.93 34.37
CA GLY A 998 15.72 34.23 35.42
C GLY A 998 16.39 34.54 36.76
N GLY A 999 15.60 34.70 37.82
CA GLY A 999 16.14 34.81 39.18
C GLY A 999 16.74 33.49 39.67
N PRO A 1000 17.25 33.42 40.91
CA PRO A 1000 17.79 32.19 41.49
C PRO A 1000 16.85 30.97 41.47
N GLU A 1001 15.54 31.21 41.32
CA GLU A 1001 14.46 30.22 41.29
C GLU A 1001 13.86 30.04 39.86
N GLY A 1002 14.57 30.45 38.80
CA GLY A 1002 14.02 30.73 37.46
C GLY A 1002 13.47 29.57 36.61
N TRP A 1003 12.37 28.94 37.04
CA TRP A 1003 11.58 27.94 36.30
C TRP A 1003 10.78 28.49 35.10
N GLU A 1004 10.72 29.82 34.90
CA GLU A 1004 9.95 30.46 33.81
C GLU A 1004 10.76 30.61 32.49
N ALA A 1005 12.08 30.41 32.52
CA ALA A 1005 12.98 30.80 31.43
C ALA A 1005 13.22 29.71 30.36
N TRP A 1006 12.73 28.48 30.57
CA TRP A 1006 13.08 27.29 29.77
C TRP A 1006 12.69 27.36 28.28
N ASP A 1007 11.65 28.13 27.93
CA ASP A 1007 11.16 28.28 26.54
C ASP A 1007 11.41 29.69 25.96
N GLN A 1008 12.05 30.58 26.70
CA GLN A 1008 12.21 31.98 26.31
C GLN A 1008 13.50 32.22 25.52
N PRO A 1009 13.43 32.89 24.34
CA PRO A 1009 14.62 33.27 23.60
C PRO A 1009 15.37 34.40 24.32
N PHE A 1010 16.69 34.39 24.26
CA PHE A 1010 17.53 35.46 24.79
C PHE A 1010 18.72 35.73 23.88
N ALA A 1011 19.22 36.96 23.95
CA ALA A 1011 20.28 37.46 23.08
C ALA A 1011 21.29 38.31 23.87
N MET A 1012 22.53 38.39 23.39
CA MET A 1012 23.58 39.19 24.02
C MET A 1012 24.57 39.74 22.97
N ASP A 1013 24.97 41.00 23.12
CA ASP A 1013 26.05 41.60 22.35
C ASP A 1013 27.39 40.96 22.78
N ILE A 1014 28.06 40.28 21.84
CA ILE A 1014 29.35 39.63 22.08
C ILE A 1014 30.52 40.41 21.49
N THR A 1015 30.27 41.56 20.85
CA THR A 1015 31.24 42.30 20.03
C THR A 1015 32.51 42.66 20.81
N GLY A 1016 32.37 43.11 22.06
CA GLY A 1016 33.52 43.46 22.92
C GLY A 1016 34.35 42.27 23.44
N PHE A 1017 33.94 41.03 23.16
CA PHE A 1017 34.61 39.81 23.61
C PHE A 1017 35.46 39.15 22.52
N LEU A 1018 35.34 39.60 21.27
CA LEU A 1018 36.01 39.06 20.09
C LEU A 1018 37.31 39.83 19.80
N THR A 1019 38.30 39.15 19.21
CA THR A 1019 39.65 39.72 19.02
C THR A 1019 39.89 40.23 17.60
N ASP A 1020 39.35 39.58 16.57
CA ASP A 1020 39.54 39.92 15.16
C ASP A 1020 38.31 39.54 14.31
N ALA A 1021 38.21 40.08 13.09
CA ALA A 1021 37.04 39.94 12.23
C ALA A 1021 36.82 38.51 11.68
N ASP A 1022 37.90 37.78 11.40
CA ASP A 1022 37.88 36.44 10.77
C ASP A 1022 38.54 35.38 11.66
N ALA A 1023 38.28 35.45 12.97
CA ALA A 1023 38.87 34.56 13.96
C ALA A 1023 37.94 33.42 14.42
N THR A 1024 38.56 32.41 15.01
CA THR A 1024 37.90 31.26 15.62
C THR A 1024 37.84 31.44 17.14
N HIS A 1025 36.64 31.38 17.70
CA HIS A 1025 36.36 31.62 19.12
C HIS A 1025 35.74 30.39 19.78
N LEU A 1026 36.01 30.18 21.07
CA LEU A 1026 35.35 29.15 21.87
C LEU A 1026 34.07 29.71 22.51
N LEU A 1027 32.93 29.17 22.11
CA LEU A 1027 31.67 29.31 22.84
C LEU A 1027 31.57 28.21 23.90
N ALA A 1028 31.35 28.59 25.15
CA ALA A 1028 31.02 27.67 26.23
C ALA A 1028 29.73 28.11 26.94
N VAL A 1029 28.86 27.15 27.25
CA VAL A 1029 27.56 27.38 27.89
C VAL A 1029 27.43 26.43 29.07
N ARG A 1030 27.30 27.01 30.27
CA ARG A 1030 26.93 26.29 31.49
C ARG A 1030 25.41 26.28 31.58
N VAL A 1031 24.81 25.11 31.48
CA VAL A 1031 23.37 24.91 31.66
C VAL A 1031 23.12 24.39 33.08
N PHE A 1032 22.06 24.88 33.71
CA PHE A 1032 21.52 24.32 34.95
C PHE A 1032 20.03 24.02 34.75
N ASP A 1033 19.67 22.78 35.01
CA ASP A 1033 18.31 22.26 35.07
C ASP A 1033 17.97 21.88 36.51
N ILE A 1034 16.72 22.12 36.88
CA ILE A 1034 16.15 21.80 38.19
C ILE A 1034 15.41 20.45 38.14
N SER A 1035 14.65 20.17 37.07
CA SER A 1035 13.92 18.91 36.92
C SER A 1035 13.35 18.66 35.52
N SER A 1036 13.34 17.38 35.13
CA SER A 1036 12.61 16.75 34.03
C SER A 1036 13.29 16.77 32.66
N ALA A 1037 13.64 17.93 32.14
CA ALA A 1037 14.24 18.06 30.81
C ALA A 1037 15.29 19.16 30.84
N GLY A 1038 16.52 18.86 30.44
CA GLY A 1038 17.60 19.85 30.47
C GLY A 1038 18.32 20.01 29.14
N GLY A 1039 18.85 21.22 28.89
CA GLY A 1039 19.80 21.48 27.82
C GLY A 1039 19.40 22.54 26.80
N ILE A 1040 20.26 22.70 25.79
CA ILE A 1040 20.06 23.66 24.69
C ILE A 1040 19.13 23.01 23.65
N TRP A 1041 17.82 23.05 23.92
CA TRP A 1041 16.82 22.31 23.12
C TRP A 1041 16.27 23.09 21.91
N LYS A 1042 16.67 24.35 21.72
CA LYS A 1042 16.39 25.16 20.51
C LYS A 1042 17.69 25.65 19.85
N PRO A 1043 17.65 26.13 18.58
CA PRO A 1043 18.84 26.59 17.87
C PRO A 1043 19.59 27.74 18.55
N VAL A 1044 20.88 27.85 18.24
CA VAL A 1044 21.77 28.95 18.63
C VAL A 1044 22.32 29.60 17.36
N TRP A 1045 22.33 30.92 17.27
CA TRP A 1045 22.78 31.64 16.06
C TRP A 1045 23.44 32.98 16.37
N LEU A 1046 24.17 33.51 15.40
CA LEU A 1046 24.79 34.84 15.44
C LEU A 1046 24.10 35.76 14.43
N GLU A 1047 23.69 36.96 14.85
CA GLU A 1047 23.24 38.04 13.96
C GLU A 1047 24.34 39.11 13.83
N TYR A 1048 24.45 39.69 12.63
CA TYR A 1048 25.48 40.67 12.28
C TYR A 1048 24.83 41.99 11.85
N GLU A 1049 24.94 43.00 12.71
CA GLU A 1049 24.33 44.31 12.47
C GLU A 1049 25.35 45.31 11.91
N SER A 1050 24.93 46.10 10.92
CA SER A 1050 25.74 47.22 10.39
C SER A 1050 25.47 48.48 11.22
N ARG A 1051 26.52 49.27 11.47
CA ARG A 1051 26.41 50.61 12.09
C ARG A 1051 26.24 51.72 11.07
#